data_AF-A0A0M9U2X9-F1
#
_entry.id   AF-A0A0M9U2X9-F1
#
_cell.length_a   1.000
_cell.length_b   1.000
_cell.length_c   1.000
_cell.angle_alpha   90.00
_cell.angle_beta   90.00
_cell.angle_gamma   90.00
#
_symmetry.space_group_name_H-M   'P 1'
#
loop_
_entity.id
_entity.type
_entity.pdbx_description
1 polymer ?
#
loop_
_entity_poly.entity_id
_entity_poly.type
_entity_poly.pdbx_seq_one_letter_code
_entity_poly.pdbx_strand_id
1 'polypeptide(L)'
;MKRRAWPLAVLLGMLVGALALSSLPVREAQAGWQITPTPTSGRRTLRIGGDWNYPPYSYTTGDQPQGLDMEMARAVGEALNVNVEIWQGSWGDVRRWLEEGSIDAVAGMAYSDEREKIYDFSTPYAYLSFDLFVPQASELKGMEDLRDKAVVVQRGGVMEEYLVRSGLAEQVILVENAPDALTLLAAGRYDAALLNEAQGHYFLQKNPNWRLKALGVDSPQTVRYGFAVREGNQDVLNLLNQGLNLVKREGVYDRILENWTQLYQPRTFGQALRTWPYLRVALFGLGGLLLFTVLSLVWGATLRREVRARTQALKQSEEKYRLLVETASEAVLVSTRDGRILFANAASELISGYSLADLLQLRLDQVVHLEDYEMIRTAVSQVLLREKKTLEAVRILTREGNIRFVHIQAAPIDWQGEQAVLSLVTDVTERVQVEERLRDSERRYRTIFQKTPVGIFQYDRDLRITRLNQRFADILQAPPKRLIRMNMGELKDQRVIPALRAALEGREGFYEGEYQTTQSGVQIFVWMRTAPFLNDQGEAVGGIGMVEDISVRVKIEQALRDSEEKFSKAFRTTPDSISINRMSDGVFLEVNDGFTRVTGYEPQEALGKSVMDLGLWVSAEDEKLLTSRLRESGEVLDFEASMRVKGGALRIGQVSSRTVELNGERCVLTILRDVTEQKRTQARLQQQYQQIAALRDVDLTITARIDLQEVLRTVLEHITLQTHAEAADILLMNPETQQLTYAAGRGFFTNSVQHVRYALGEGYAGLAAQNQHTVVISRLSEVPPSFFGGIDLAAERFTGYLAFPLLVEGQVQGVLEVYQRSTPDLELEHVSFIESMVNQAAIAIDNAALFRKLTQAYDATIAGWARALELRDYETEGHSERVTEWVVELAQRMGMNGENLAHVRRGALLHDIGKMGIPDQVLLKPGPLTDEEWVIMRQHPMHAYYMLADIDFLRPALDIPYGHHERWDGSGYPRGLRGEEIPLAARIFAVVDVWDALHSSRPYRPQPWEPERIAAYLHEESGRLFDPQVVIEFLAYLREQGELPSGG
;
A
#
# COMPACT_ATOMS: atom_id res chain seq x y z
N MET A 1 -31.95 -44.17 24.84
CA MET A 1 -31.03 -45.09 25.58
C MET A 1 -29.74 -45.25 24.78
N LYS A 2 -28.61 -45.56 25.43
CA LYS A 2 -27.26 -45.81 24.86
C LYS A 2 -26.60 -44.66 24.08
N ARG A 3 -25.79 -43.87 24.81
CA ARG A 3 -24.68 -43.05 24.28
C ARG A 3 -23.52 -43.94 23.82
N ARG A 4 -22.73 -43.50 22.85
CA ARG A 4 -21.26 -43.67 22.83
C ARG A 4 -20.62 -42.60 21.94
N ALA A 5 -19.73 -41.79 22.51
CA ALA A 5 -18.97 -40.77 21.82
C ALA A 5 -17.52 -41.25 21.69
N TRP A 6 -17.06 -41.48 20.45
CA TRP A 6 -15.68 -41.75 20.07
C TRP A 6 -15.42 -40.88 18.84
N PRO A 7 -14.62 -39.80 18.97
CA PRO A 7 -13.23 -39.92 18.55
C PRO A 7 -12.22 -39.12 19.40
N LEU A 8 -12.39 -39.03 20.73
CA LEU A 8 -11.37 -38.40 21.60
C LEU A 8 -10.19 -39.33 21.95
N ALA A 9 -10.36 -40.66 21.83
CA ALA A 9 -9.36 -41.63 22.28
C ALA A 9 -8.16 -41.80 21.30
N VAL A 10 -8.37 -41.57 20.00
CA VAL A 10 -7.34 -41.80 18.98
C VAL A 10 -6.29 -40.67 18.98
N LEU A 11 -6.72 -39.43 19.20
CA LEU A 11 -5.82 -38.27 19.32
C LEU A 11 -4.96 -38.27 20.59
N LEU A 12 -5.43 -38.91 21.68
CA LEU A 12 -4.66 -38.99 22.92
C LEU A 12 -3.56 -40.07 22.87
N GLY A 13 -3.73 -41.11 22.04
CA GLY A 13 -2.75 -42.20 21.91
C GLY A 13 -1.43 -41.79 21.26
N MET A 14 -1.47 -40.87 20.28
CA MET A 14 -0.26 -40.40 19.58
C MET A 14 0.60 -39.43 20.41
N LEU A 15 0.04 -38.83 21.47
CA LEU A 15 0.75 -37.86 22.33
C LEU A 15 1.57 -38.52 23.46
N VAL A 16 1.35 -39.81 23.75
CA VAL A 16 2.04 -40.53 24.84
C VAL A 16 3.30 -41.27 24.34
N GLY A 17 3.40 -41.59 23.04
CA GLY A 17 4.56 -42.27 22.46
C GLY A 17 5.85 -41.43 22.41
N ALA A 18 5.75 -40.10 22.50
CA ALA A 18 6.87 -39.18 22.33
C ALA A 18 7.62 -38.81 23.63
N LEU A 19 7.18 -39.32 24.79
CA LEU A 19 7.70 -38.93 26.12
C LEU A 19 8.45 -40.05 26.86
N ALA A 20 8.79 -41.14 26.18
CA ALA A 20 9.40 -42.33 26.78
C ALA A 20 10.79 -42.67 26.19
N LEU A 21 11.66 -41.66 26.01
CA LEU A 21 13.06 -41.85 25.58
C LEU A 21 13.99 -40.70 26.07
N SER A 22 13.82 -40.29 27.33
CA SER A 22 14.59 -39.19 27.95
C SER A 22 15.29 -39.61 29.25
N SER A 23 16.09 -40.68 29.21
CA SER A 23 16.92 -41.10 30.35
C SER A 23 18.15 -41.91 29.92
N LEU A 24 19.04 -41.30 29.13
CA LEU A 24 20.43 -41.74 29.00
C LEU A 24 21.35 -40.51 29.19
N PRO A 25 22.39 -40.60 30.03
CA PRO A 25 23.30 -39.49 30.25
C PRO A 25 24.26 -39.35 29.06
N VAL A 26 24.21 -38.22 28.37
CA VAL A 26 25.27 -37.84 27.43
C VAL A 26 26.50 -37.50 28.28
N ARG A 27 27.55 -38.32 28.19
CA ARG A 27 28.88 -37.95 28.67
C ARG A 27 29.39 -36.78 27.85
N GLU A 28 29.74 -35.68 28.50
CA GLU A 28 30.61 -34.67 27.89
C GLU A 28 31.96 -35.30 27.60
N ALA A 29 32.22 -35.59 26.33
CA ALA A 29 33.55 -35.94 25.86
C ALA A 29 34.36 -34.66 25.69
N GLN A 30 35.13 -34.28 26.73
CA GLN A 30 36.21 -33.31 26.58
C GLN A 30 37.30 -33.88 25.65
N ALA A 31 37.12 -33.74 24.34
CA ALA A 31 38.15 -34.00 23.34
C ALA A 31 39.11 -32.80 23.27
N GLY A 32 39.95 -32.66 24.30
CA GLY A 32 41.03 -31.67 24.30
C GLY A 32 42.10 -32.04 23.28
N TRP A 33 42.07 -31.43 22.10
CA TRP A 33 43.16 -31.51 21.13
C TRP A 33 44.31 -30.58 21.58
N GLN A 34 45.19 -31.10 22.44
CA GLN A 34 46.52 -30.52 22.60
C GLN A 34 47.32 -30.77 21.31
N ILE A 35 47.36 -29.78 20.43
CA ILE A 35 48.25 -29.79 19.28
C ILE A 35 49.64 -29.37 19.77
N THR A 36 50.49 -30.36 20.02
CA THR A 36 51.91 -30.14 20.29
C THR A 36 52.60 -29.74 18.98
N PRO A 37 53.26 -28.57 18.87
CA PRO A 37 53.90 -28.17 17.63
C PRO A 37 55.17 -28.99 17.37
N THR A 38 55.18 -29.79 16.30
CA THR A 38 56.40 -30.41 15.78
C THR A 38 57.25 -29.37 15.04
N PRO A 39 58.53 -29.17 15.40
CA PRO A 39 59.38 -28.22 14.70
C PRO A 39 59.87 -28.80 13.36
N THR A 40 59.28 -28.36 12.25
CA THR A 40 59.76 -28.64 10.89
C THR A 40 60.35 -27.39 10.25
N SER A 41 61.67 -27.36 10.06
CA SER A 41 62.39 -26.27 9.42
C SER A 41 62.01 -26.10 7.94
N GLY A 42 61.60 -24.89 7.53
CA GLY A 42 61.44 -24.53 6.11
C GLY A 42 60.21 -23.70 5.75
N ARG A 43 59.23 -23.53 6.64
CA ARG A 43 58.08 -22.64 6.40
C ARG A 43 58.47 -21.16 6.55
N ARG A 44 57.89 -20.28 5.71
CA ARG A 44 57.93 -18.82 5.89
C ARG A 44 57.26 -18.49 7.23
N THR A 45 57.90 -17.65 8.06
CA THR A 45 57.27 -17.08 9.27
C THR A 45 56.69 -15.71 8.93
N LEU A 46 55.46 -15.45 9.38
CA LEU A 46 54.84 -14.13 9.42
C LEU A 46 54.73 -13.68 10.86
N ARG A 47 55.30 -12.52 11.19
CA ARG A 47 55.18 -11.88 12.50
C ARG A 47 53.95 -10.97 12.46
N ILE A 48 52.93 -11.28 13.25
CA ILE A 48 51.66 -10.56 13.25
C ILE A 48 51.46 -9.89 14.61
N GLY A 49 51.32 -8.56 14.62
CA GLY A 49 51.06 -7.77 15.82
C GLY A 49 49.57 -7.73 16.19
N GLY A 50 49.27 -7.69 17.49
CA GLY A 50 47.92 -7.45 18.02
C GLY A 50 47.96 -6.66 19.33
N ASP A 51 46.92 -5.87 19.62
CA ASP A 51 46.80 -5.15 20.90
C ASP A 51 46.57 -6.15 22.05
N TRP A 52 47.33 -6.03 23.13
CA TRP A 52 47.18 -6.90 24.31
C TRP A 52 45.91 -6.64 25.13
N ASN A 53 45.22 -5.51 24.90
CA ASN A 53 44.11 -5.02 25.73
C ASN A 53 42.92 -4.46 24.93
N TYR A 54 42.57 -5.12 23.81
CA TYR A 54 41.45 -4.76 22.94
C TYR A 54 40.38 -5.88 22.83
N PRO A 55 39.78 -6.35 23.96
CA PRO A 55 38.83 -7.45 23.93
C PRO A 55 37.49 -7.05 23.27
N PRO A 56 36.80 -7.99 22.62
CA PRO A 56 37.15 -9.41 22.44
C PRO A 56 38.05 -9.69 21.22
N TYR A 57 38.48 -8.66 20.49
CA TYR A 57 39.15 -8.81 19.21
C TYR A 57 40.61 -9.26 19.36
N SER A 58 41.37 -8.63 20.26
CA SER A 58 42.74 -9.03 20.61
C SER A 58 42.99 -8.72 22.08
N TYR A 59 43.37 -9.73 22.88
CA TYR A 59 43.76 -9.54 24.28
C TYR A 59 44.57 -10.71 24.83
N THR A 60 45.35 -10.45 25.89
CA THR A 60 46.10 -11.52 26.58
C THR A 60 45.32 -12.10 27.76
N THR A 61 45.32 -13.42 27.92
CA THR A 61 44.92 -14.09 29.17
C THR A 61 46.07 -14.94 29.68
N GLY A 62 46.73 -14.50 30.77
CA GLY A 62 48.00 -15.08 31.21
C GLY A 62 49.12 -14.69 30.24
N ASP A 63 49.83 -15.68 29.70
CA ASP A 63 50.87 -15.50 28.66
C ASP A 63 50.37 -15.84 27.24
N GLN A 64 49.06 -16.04 27.04
CA GLN A 64 48.47 -16.52 25.78
C GLN A 64 47.68 -15.42 25.05
N PRO A 65 48.00 -15.11 23.76
CA PRO A 65 47.18 -14.25 22.90
C PRO A 65 45.85 -14.92 22.54
N GLN A 66 44.73 -14.22 22.80
CA GLN A 66 43.36 -14.64 22.54
C GLN A 66 42.56 -13.54 21.83
N GLY A 67 41.38 -13.90 21.31
CA GLY A 67 40.47 -12.98 20.61
C GLY A 67 40.32 -13.30 19.13
N LEU A 68 39.30 -12.68 18.51
CA LEU A 68 38.95 -12.84 17.09
C LEU A 68 40.17 -12.74 16.16
N ASP A 69 40.98 -11.69 16.34
CA ASP A 69 42.09 -11.34 15.47
C ASP A 69 43.22 -12.37 15.59
N MET A 70 43.42 -12.90 16.79
CA MET A 70 44.44 -13.90 17.12
C MET A 70 44.05 -15.29 16.59
N GLU A 71 42.77 -15.63 16.61
CA GLU A 71 42.25 -16.85 15.97
C GLU A 71 42.26 -16.74 14.44
N MET A 72 41.87 -15.58 13.89
CA MET A 72 41.92 -15.31 12.46
C MET A 72 43.36 -15.38 11.93
N ALA A 73 44.33 -14.79 12.63
CA ALA A 73 45.75 -14.85 12.28
C ALA A 73 46.28 -16.30 12.23
N ARG A 74 45.92 -17.13 13.22
CA ARG A 74 46.32 -18.56 13.26
C ARG A 74 45.66 -19.35 12.12
N ALA A 75 44.35 -19.20 11.91
CA ALA A 75 43.62 -19.89 10.86
C ALA A 75 44.13 -19.55 9.46
N VAL A 76 44.44 -18.28 9.20
CA VAL A 76 45.11 -17.82 7.97
C VAL A 76 46.49 -18.47 7.82
N GLY A 77 47.26 -18.54 8.90
CA GLY A 77 48.56 -19.24 8.92
C GLY A 77 48.47 -20.72 8.57
N GLU A 78 47.52 -21.43 9.18
CA GLU A 78 47.27 -22.86 8.95
C GLU A 78 46.82 -23.13 7.50
N ALA A 79 45.84 -22.38 7.00
CA ALA A 79 45.34 -22.51 5.62
C ALA A 79 46.41 -22.24 4.56
N LEU A 80 47.34 -21.33 4.84
CA LEU A 80 48.48 -21.00 3.96
C LEU A 80 49.71 -21.89 4.18
N ASN A 81 49.68 -22.81 5.17
CA ASN A 81 50.81 -23.65 5.53
C ASN A 81 52.09 -22.83 5.90
N VAL A 82 51.90 -21.64 6.47
CA VAL A 82 52.97 -20.75 6.98
C VAL A 82 53.03 -20.76 8.51
N ASN A 83 54.17 -20.38 9.08
CA ASN A 83 54.28 -20.20 10.52
C ASN A 83 53.81 -18.79 10.90
N VAL A 84 52.98 -18.64 11.93
CA VAL A 84 52.50 -17.34 12.42
C VAL A 84 53.02 -17.10 13.83
N GLU A 85 53.84 -16.06 13.98
CA GLU A 85 54.40 -15.63 15.25
C GLU A 85 53.62 -14.40 15.72
N ILE A 86 52.90 -14.51 16.84
CA ILE A 86 52.04 -13.44 17.35
C ILE A 86 52.82 -12.57 18.33
N TRP A 87 52.91 -11.28 18.02
CA TRP A 87 53.52 -10.25 18.86
C TRP A 87 52.40 -9.44 19.53
N GLN A 88 52.43 -9.31 20.86
CA GLN A 88 51.49 -8.46 21.60
C GLN A 88 52.21 -7.30 22.26
N GLY A 89 51.61 -6.11 22.14
CA GLY A 89 52.09 -4.87 22.74
C GLY A 89 50.95 -3.87 22.84
N SER A 90 51.19 -2.69 23.42
CA SER A 90 50.18 -1.61 23.39
C SER A 90 49.86 -1.21 21.95
N TRP A 91 48.69 -0.63 21.69
CA TRP A 91 48.34 -0.17 20.34
C TRP A 91 49.42 0.74 19.70
N GLY A 92 50.04 1.61 20.51
CA GLY A 92 51.16 2.44 20.07
C GLY A 92 52.43 1.64 19.72
N ASP A 93 52.75 0.60 20.49
CA ASP A 93 53.89 -0.29 20.20
C ASP A 93 53.66 -1.12 18.93
N VAL A 94 52.45 -1.68 18.78
CA VAL A 94 52.08 -2.52 17.63
C VAL A 94 52.16 -1.74 16.32
N ARG A 95 51.64 -0.51 16.30
CA ARG A 95 51.79 0.40 15.15
C ARG A 95 53.26 0.71 14.86
N ARG A 96 54.01 1.10 15.89
CA ARG A 96 55.45 1.43 15.78
C ARG A 96 56.26 0.25 15.26
N TRP A 97 55.97 -0.98 15.68
CA TRP A 97 56.63 -2.18 15.15
C TRP A 97 56.34 -2.44 13.67
N LEU A 98 55.12 -2.13 13.18
CA LEU A 98 54.77 -2.24 11.75
C LEU A 98 55.51 -1.18 10.92
N GLU A 99 55.60 0.04 11.43
CA GLU A 99 56.33 1.16 10.83
C GLU A 99 57.85 0.92 10.80
N GLU A 100 58.41 0.35 11.87
CA GLU A 100 59.83 -0.05 11.97
C GLU A 100 60.16 -1.30 11.11
N GLY A 101 59.24 -2.28 11.01
CA GLY A 101 59.45 -3.55 10.28
C GLY A 101 59.80 -4.73 11.19
N SER A 102 59.60 -4.54 12.48
CA SER A 102 59.73 -5.55 13.54
C SER A 102 58.64 -6.61 13.43
N ILE A 103 57.48 -6.27 12.85
CA ILE A 103 56.40 -7.19 12.45
C ILE A 103 56.06 -7.02 10.96
N ASP A 104 55.46 -8.06 10.35
CA ASP A 104 55.12 -8.11 8.93
C ASP A 104 53.70 -7.60 8.64
N ALA A 105 52.79 -7.76 9.60
CA ALA A 105 51.40 -7.27 9.55
C ALA A 105 50.86 -6.97 10.96
N VAL A 106 49.79 -6.19 11.04
CA VAL A 106 48.95 -6.02 12.24
C VAL A 106 47.62 -6.70 12.01
N ALA A 107 47.17 -7.52 12.94
CA ALA A 107 45.80 -8.02 12.99
C ALA A 107 44.92 -7.02 13.77
N GLY A 108 43.71 -6.78 13.26
CA GLY A 108 42.74 -5.93 13.94
C GLY A 108 43.01 -4.43 13.79
N MET A 109 43.32 -3.96 12.57
CA MET A 109 43.39 -2.53 12.28
C MET A 109 42.08 -2.03 11.65
N ALA A 110 41.50 -0.99 12.27
CA ALA A 110 40.40 -0.23 11.69
C ALA A 110 40.92 0.72 10.58
N TYR A 111 40.24 0.72 9.44
CA TYR A 111 40.50 1.55 8.28
C TYR A 111 40.17 3.04 8.53
N SER A 112 40.97 3.95 7.96
CA SER A 112 40.64 5.36 7.78
C SER A 112 41.42 5.94 6.60
N ASP A 113 40.95 7.07 6.06
CA ASP A 113 41.56 7.75 4.92
C ASP A 113 42.95 8.32 5.26
N GLU A 114 43.24 8.51 6.54
CA GLU A 114 44.55 8.88 7.08
C GLU A 114 45.50 7.67 7.12
N ARG A 115 44.99 6.47 7.39
CA ARG A 115 45.76 5.22 7.51
C ARG A 115 46.09 4.59 6.16
N GLU A 116 45.21 4.71 5.17
CA GLU A 116 45.45 4.22 3.80
C GLU A 116 46.69 4.88 3.14
N LYS A 117 47.09 6.06 3.62
CA LYS A 117 48.31 6.78 3.20
C LYS A 117 49.62 6.23 3.80
N ILE A 118 49.55 5.16 4.59
CA ILE A 118 50.67 4.61 5.38
C ILE A 118 50.65 3.07 5.39
N TYR A 119 49.46 2.47 5.28
CA TYR A 119 49.25 1.03 5.35
C TYR A 119 48.32 0.53 4.23
N ASP A 120 48.67 -0.61 3.63
CA ASP A 120 47.77 -1.35 2.74
C ASP A 120 46.88 -2.30 3.59
N PHE A 121 45.58 -2.36 3.27
CA PHE A 121 44.59 -3.14 4.03
C PHE A 121 44.15 -4.41 3.30
N SER A 122 44.06 -5.52 4.03
CA SER A 122 43.48 -6.78 3.51
C SER A 122 41.96 -6.64 3.30
N THR A 123 41.37 -7.58 2.56
CA THR A 123 39.91 -7.79 2.54
C THR A 123 39.37 -7.85 3.97
N PRO A 124 38.34 -7.06 4.35
CA PRO A 124 37.86 -7.05 5.73
C PRO A 124 37.37 -8.44 6.17
N TYR A 125 37.69 -8.76 7.42
CA TYR A 125 37.21 -9.96 8.11
C TYR A 125 36.26 -9.63 9.27
N ALA A 126 36.11 -8.35 9.61
CA ALA A 126 35.03 -7.85 10.44
C ALA A 126 34.72 -6.39 10.07
N TYR A 127 33.69 -5.85 10.70
CA TYR A 127 33.35 -4.43 10.66
C TYR A 127 33.10 -3.96 12.08
N LEU A 128 33.59 -2.76 12.42
CA LEU A 128 33.44 -2.19 13.75
C LEU A 128 32.37 -1.09 13.76
N SER A 129 31.42 -1.22 14.68
CA SER A 129 30.50 -0.15 15.10
C SER A 129 31.08 0.56 16.33
N PHE A 130 30.84 1.87 16.44
CA PHE A 130 31.29 2.68 17.58
C PHE A 130 30.09 3.43 18.16
N ASP A 131 29.91 3.40 19.48
CA ASP A 131 28.82 4.13 20.15
C ASP A 131 29.37 5.05 21.25
N LEU A 132 28.55 6.05 21.59
CA LEU A 132 28.82 7.04 22.60
C LEU A 132 28.33 6.55 23.96
N PHE A 133 29.26 6.14 24.81
CA PHE A 133 28.99 5.71 26.18
C PHE A 133 28.93 6.93 27.11
N VAL A 134 27.90 7.01 27.94
CA VAL A 134 27.66 8.14 28.85
C VAL A 134 27.16 7.67 30.22
N PRO A 135 27.22 8.50 31.27
CA PRO A 135 26.55 8.21 32.54
C PRO A 135 25.05 7.98 32.34
N GLN A 136 24.45 7.08 33.11
CA GLN A 136 23.04 6.70 32.96
C GLN A 136 22.08 7.90 33.07
N ALA A 137 22.45 8.88 33.92
CA ALA A 137 21.73 10.14 34.13
C ALA A 137 22.05 11.25 33.10
N SER A 138 22.90 10.99 32.10
CA SER A 138 23.23 11.96 31.06
C SER A 138 22.06 12.25 30.13
N GLU A 139 21.89 13.53 29.78
CA GLU A 139 20.87 14.06 28.86
C GLU A 139 21.33 14.15 27.41
N LEU A 140 22.61 13.82 27.12
CA LEU A 140 23.15 13.73 25.75
C LEU A 140 22.33 12.74 24.91
N LYS A 141 22.06 13.09 23.66
CA LYS A 141 21.23 12.32 22.71
C LYS A 141 21.97 11.90 21.45
N GLY A 142 23.02 12.62 21.06
CA GLY A 142 23.81 12.29 19.88
C GLY A 142 25.11 13.07 19.76
N MET A 143 25.80 12.88 18.64
CA MET A 143 27.11 13.51 18.36
C MET A 143 27.06 15.04 18.30
N GLU A 144 25.90 15.63 17.98
CA GLU A 144 25.70 17.08 17.94
C GLU A 144 25.83 17.74 19.33
N ASP A 145 25.47 17.02 20.39
CA ASP A 145 25.50 17.50 21.78
C ASP A 145 26.92 17.51 22.39
N LEU A 146 27.93 17.05 21.64
CA LEU A 146 29.31 16.94 22.11
C LEU A 146 30.10 18.26 22.11
N ARG A 147 29.53 19.34 21.56
CA ARG A 147 30.15 20.67 21.66
C ARG A 147 30.26 21.07 23.14
N ASP A 148 31.45 21.53 23.53
CA ASP A 148 31.81 21.87 24.91
C ASP A 148 31.73 20.71 25.93
N LYS A 149 31.87 19.45 25.47
CA LYS A 149 31.90 18.24 26.32
C LYS A 149 33.24 17.53 26.26
N ALA A 150 33.67 16.93 27.36
CA ALA A 150 34.90 16.12 27.38
C ALA A 150 34.61 14.67 26.97
N VAL A 151 35.18 14.24 25.84
CA VAL A 151 34.97 12.92 25.24
C VAL A 151 36.26 12.11 25.31
N VAL A 152 36.22 10.97 25.99
CA VAL A 152 37.40 10.11 26.17
C VAL A 152 37.50 9.07 25.04
N VAL A 153 38.68 8.98 24.40
CA VAL A 153 38.99 8.01 23.33
C VAL A 153 40.40 7.45 23.49
N GLN A 154 40.68 6.31 22.84
CA GLN A 154 42.01 5.71 22.82
C GLN A 154 42.96 6.48 21.89
N ARG A 155 44.18 6.77 22.39
CA ARG A 155 45.26 7.41 21.64
C ARG A 155 45.66 6.59 20.41
N GLY A 156 45.79 7.25 19.27
CA GLY A 156 46.10 6.63 17.98
C GLY A 156 44.98 5.72 17.45
N GLY A 157 43.80 5.74 18.06
CA GLY A 157 42.61 5.00 17.64
C GLY A 157 41.80 5.76 16.59
N VAL A 158 41.03 5.03 15.77
CA VAL A 158 40.25 5.63 14.66
C VAL A 158 39.20 6.66 15.12
N MET A 159 38.75 6.60 16.38
CA MET A 159 37.84 7.60 16.95
C MET A 159 38.50 8.93 17.33
N GLU A 160 39.83 8.95 17.57
CA GLU A 160 40.58 10.21 17.69
C GLU A 160 40.60 10.92 16.33
N GLU A 161 40.98 10.18 15.28
CA GLU A 161 41.00 10.65 13.88
C GLU A 161 39.62 11.18 13.45
N TYR A 162 38.54 10.44 13.76
CA TYR A 162 37.16 10.85 13.49
C TYR A 162 36.75 12.15 14.19
N LEU A 163 37.02 12.30 15.49
CA LEU A 163 36.63 13.49 16.26
C LEU A 163 37.40 14.73 15.80
N VAL A 164 38.70 14.57 15.51
CA VAL A 164 39.54 15.66 14.96
C VAL A 164 39.01 16.11 13.59
N ARG A 165 38.71 15.17 12.68
CA ARG A 165 38.12 15.48 11.36
C ARG A 165 36.74 16.14 11.45
N SER A 166 35.96 15.79 12.47
CA SER A 166 34.62 16.35 12.73
C SER A 166 34.66 17.75 13.37
N GLY A 167 35.85 18.34 13.56
CA GLY A 167 36.02 19.66 14.18
C GLY A 167 35.85 19.67 15.71
N LEU A 168 35.91 18.49 16.35
CA LEU A 168 35.76 18.31 17.80
C LEU A 168 37.10 18.05 18.52
N ALA A 169 38.21 18.52 17.95
CA ALA A 169 39.56 18.25 18.46
C ALA A 169 39.80 18.78 19.89
N GLU A 170 39.18 19.91 20.26
CA GLU A 170 39.32 20.52 21.60
C GLU A 170 38.59 19.74 22.70
N GLN A 171 37.69 18.83 22.32
CA GLN A 171 36.86 18.01 23.22
C GLN A 171 37.52 16.66 23.55
N VAL A 172 38.61 16.29 22.89
CA VAL A 172 39.22 14.95 22.94
C VAL A 172 40.12 14.78 24.17
N ILE A 173 39.83 13.75 24.97
CA ILE A 173 40.67 13.27 26.07
C ILE A 173 41.27 11.92 25.70
N LEU A 174 42.60 11.83 25.67
CA LEU A 174 43.33 10.65 25.19
C LEU A 174 43.75 9.72 26.34
N VAL A 175 43.44 8.43 26.20
CA VAL A 175 43.94 7.34 27.07
C VAL A 175 44.72 6.30 26.27
N GLU A 176 45.66 5.58 26.89
CA GLU A 176 46.46 4.58 26.18
C GLU A 176 45.66 3.30 25.83
N ASN A 177 44.72 2.90 26.70
CA ASN A 177 43.85 1.73 26.47
C ASN A 177 42.38 2.13 26.49
N ALA A 178 41.58 1.59 25.56
CA ALA A 178 40.13 1.84 25.53
C ALA A 178 39.35 1.50 26.84
N PRO A 179 39.72 0.48 27.65
CA PRO A 179 39.05 0.22 28.94
C PRO A 179 39.24 1.34 29.98
N ASP A 180 40.32 2.13 29.87
CA ASP A 180 40.59 3.25 30.76
C ASP A 180 39.56 4.38 30.53
N ALA A 181 39.07 4.54 29.28
CA ALA A 181 38.04 5.53 28.94
C ALA A 181 36.74 5.29 29.72
N LEU A 182 36.24 4.04 29.71
CA LEU A 182 35.07 3.66 30.50
C LEU A 182 35.32 3.73 32.01
N THR A 183 36.53 3.42 32.47
CA THR A 183 36.88 3.50 33.89
C THR A 183 36.86 4.95 34.40
N LEU A 184 37.39 5.90 33.62
CA LEU A 184 37.36 7.33 33.93
C LEU A 184 35.94 7.90 33.85
N LEU A 185 35.14 7.43 32.89
CA LEU A 185 33.72 7.78 32.75
C LEU A 185 32.88 7.27 33.92
N ALA A 186 33.07 6.01 34.34
CA ALA A 186 32.41 5.42 35.51
C ALA A 186 32.80 6.11 36.82
N ALA A 187 34.03 6.66 36.88
CA ALA A 187 34.49 7.51 37.98
C ALA A 187 33.94 8.95 37.94
N GLY A 188 33.11 9.30 36.95
CA GLY A 188 32.47 10.62 36.81
C GLY A 188 33.43 11.76 36.47
N ARG A 189 34.55 11.47 35.80
CA ARG A 189 35.57 12.49 35.48
C ARG A 189 35.35 13.25 34.16
N TYR A 190 34.56 12.69 33.24
CA TYR A 190 34.32 13.21 31.90
C TYR A 190 32.85 12.98 31.49
N ASP A 191 32.39 13.64 30.43
CA ASP A 191 30.98 13.63 30.01
C ASP A 191 30.60 12.36 29.21
N ALA A 192 31.51 11.89 28.35
CA ALA A 192 31.29 10.74 27.47
C ALA A 192 32.59 9.98 27.14
N ALA A 193 32.46 8.77 26.62
CA ALA A 193 33.54 8.02 25.98
C ALA A 193 33.06 7.45 24.64
N LEU A 194 33.87 7.59 23.59
CA LEU A 194 33.55 7.09 22.26
C LEU A 194 34.48 5.91 21.93
N LEU A 195 33.91 4.71 21.85
CA LEU A 195 34.66 3.47 21.64
C LEU A 195 33.81 2.45 20.89
N ASN A 196 34.46 1.34 20.50
CA ASN A 196 33.83 0.23 19.81
C ASN A 196 32.67 -0.31 20.65
N GLU A 197 31.48 -0.39 20.05
CA GLU A 197 30.23 -0.82 20.68
C GLU A 197 30.40 -2.18 21.38
N ALA A 198 31.01 -3.13 20.67
CA ALA A 198 31.25 -4.47 21.14
C ALA A 198 32.17 -4.51 22.38
N GLN A 199 33.24 -3.72 22.34
CA GLN A 199 34.14 -3.57 23.48
C GLN A 199 33.44 -2.92 24.68
N GLY A 200 32.63 -1.89 24.43
CA GLY A 200 31.90 -1.20 25.49
C GLY A 200 30.90 -2.10 26.21
N HIS A 201 30.06 -2.83 25.46
CA HIS A 201 29.13 -3.79 26.03
C HIS A 201 29.81 -4.92 26.81
N TYR A 202 30.96 -5.43 26.32
CA TYR A 202 31.74 -6.44 27.04
C TYR A 202 32.22 -5.96 28.41
N PHE A 203 32.70 -4.71 28.51
CA PHE A 203 33.13 -4.15 29.80
C PHE A 203 31.96 -3.79 30.72
N LEU A 204 30.83 -3.33 30.20
CA LEU A 204 29.61 -3.11 30.99
C LEU A 204 29.07 -4.42 31.57
N GLN A 205 29.09 -5.51 30.80
CA GLN A 205 28.67 -6.84 31.27
C GLN A 205 29.59 -7.36 32.39
N LYS A 206 30.91 -7.17 32.27
CA LYS A 206 31.88 -7.54 33.32
C LYS A 206 31.84 -6.62 34.55
N ASN A 207 31.39 -5.38 34.41
CA ASN A 207 31.33 -4.39 35.48
C ASN A 207 29.89 -3.87 35.70
N PRO A 208 28.95 -4.72 36.17
CA PRO A 208 27.53 -4.36 36.30
C PRO A 208 27.25 -3.23 37.32
N ASN A 209 28.26 -2.81 38.10
CA ASN A 209 28.19 -1.69 39.02
C ASN A 209 28.44 -0.32 38.34
N TRP A 210 28.94 -0.30 37.10
CA TRP A 210 29.16 0.93 36.34
C TRP A 210 27.82 1.50 35.87
N ARG A 211 27.45 2.69 36.37
CA ARG A 211 26.20 3.39 36.01
C ARG A 211 26.33 4.12 34.67
N LEU A 212 26.68 3.38 33.63
CA LEU A 212 26.86 3.87 32.28
C LEU A 212 25.81 3.26 31.36
N LYS A 213 25.53 3.94 30.24
CA LYS A 213 24.68 3.45 29.14
C LYS A 213 25.38 3.71 27.81
N ALA A 214 25.21 2.80 26.87
CA ALA A 214 25.33 3.07 25.44
C ALA A 214 24.17 4.00 25.05
N LEU A 215 24.38 4.97 24.15
CA LEU A 215 23.31 5.85 23.70
C LEU A 215 22.53 5.29 22.52
N GLY A 216 23.10 4.34 21.78
CA GLY A 216 22.51 3.83 20.54
C GLY A 216 22.42 4.93 19.49
N VAL A 217 23.46 5.77 19.39
CA VAL A 217 23.54 6.77 18.32
C VAL A 217 23.82 6.03 17.02
N ASP A 218 23.09 6.35 15.95
CA ASP A 218 23.41 5.84 14.61
C ASP A 218 24.82 6.28 14.22
N SER A 219 25.78 5.38 14.41
CA SER A 219 27.18 5.62 14.12
C SER A 219 27.35 5.76 12.61
N PRO A 220 27.75 6.93 12.08
CA PRO A 220 27.76 7.14 10.63
C PRO A 220 28.84 6.35 9.89
N GLN A 221 29.68 5.58 10.60
CA GLN A 221 30.79 4.82 10.04
C GLN A 221 30.90 3.43 10.66
N THR A 222 30.31 2.45 9.98
CA THR A 222 30.69 1.03 10.11
C THR A 222 32.08 0.86 9.50
N VAL A 223 33.13 0.77 10.33
CA VAL A 223 34.52 0.83 9.86
C VAL A 223 35.02 -0.54 9.43
N ARG A 224 35.63 -0.64 8.23
CA ARG A 224 36.30 -1.86 7.75
C ARG A 224 37.41 -2.29 8.72
N TYR A 225 37.44 -3.57 9.08
CA TYR A 225 38.41 -4.14 10.02
C TYR A 225 39.08 -5.39 9.44
N GLY A 226 40.40 -5.42 9.49
CA GLY A 226 41.18 -6.51 8.89
C GLY A 226 42.65 -6.49 9.28
N PHE A 227 43.48 -7.21 8.52
CA PHE A 227 44.92 -7.06 8.59
C PHE A 227 45.36 -5.77 7.88
N ALA A 228 46.39 -5.13 8.42
CA ALA A 228 47.11 -4.05 7.77
C ALA A 228 48.60 -4.40 7.62
N VAL A 229 49.19 -4.06 6.49
CA VAL A 229 50.63 -4.12 6.23
C VAL A 229 51.13 -2.73 5.90
N ARG A 230 52.45 -2.48 5.93
CA ARG A 230 52.99 -1.20 5.45
C ARG A 230 52.70 -1.00 3.96
N GLU A 231 52.38 0.22 3.56
CA GLU A 231 52.23 0.63 2.16
C GLU A 231 53.33 0.03 1.26
N GLY A 232 52.91 -0.61 0.16
CA GLY A 232 53.80 -1.25 -0.81
C GLY A 232 54.21 -2.68 -0.48
N ASN A 233 53.87 -3.24 0.70
CA ASN A 233 54.18 -4.63 1.05
C ASN A 233 53.16 -5.64 0.48
N GLN A 234 52.97 -5.57 -0.84
CA GLN A 234 51.97 -6.33 -1.59
C GLN A 234 52.18 -7.85 -1.50
N ASP A 235 53.41 -8.33 -1.28
CA ASP A 235 53.71 -9.75 -1.11
C ASP A 235 53.08 -10.35 0.17
N VAL A 236 53.06 -9.59 1.27
CA VAL A 236 52.41 -10.02 2.52
C VAL A 236 50.90 -9.80 2.44
N LEU A 237 50.46 -8.69 1.84
CA LEU A 237 49.04 -8.40 1.65
C LEU A 237 48.31 -9.47 0.84
N ASN A 238 48.85 -9.83 -0.33
CA ASN A 238 48.27 -10.84 -1.21
C ASN A 238 48.25 -12.22 -0.55
N LEU A 239 49.29 -12.55 0.22
CA LEU A 239 49.35 -13.78 1.00
C LEU A 239 48.23 -13.83 2.05
N LEU A 240 48.03 -12.76 2.83
CA LEU A 240 46.96 -12.67 3.82
C LEU A 240 45.55 -12.74 3.18
N ASN A 241 45.34 -12.05 2.04
CA ASN A 241 44.09 -12.11 1.29
C ASN A 241 43.79 -13.52 0.76
N GLN A 242 44.80 -14.25 0.26
CA GLN A 242 44.64 -15.65 -0.15
C GLN A 242 44.23 -16.54 1.03
N GLY A 243 44.87 -16.38 2.19
CA GLY A 243 44.54 -17.15 3.39
C GLY A 243 43.13 -16.85 3.91
N LEU A 244 42.71 -15.58 3.94
CA LEU A 244 41.34 -15.19 4.28
C LEU A 244 40.32 -15.83 3.34
N ASN A 245 40.60 -15.90 2.04
CA ASN A 245 39.70 -16.54 1.07
C ASN A 245 39.62 -18.06 1.27
N LEU A 246 40.71 -18.73 1.64
CA LEU A 246 40.70 -20.15 2.00
C LEU A 246 39.89 -20.41 3.29
N VAL A 247 40.15 -19.64 4.35
CA VAL A 247 39.45 -19.72 5.64
C VAL A 247 37.93 -19.45 5.47
N LYS A 248 37.54 -18.55 4.56
CA LYS A 248 36.15 -18.33 4.14
C LYS A 248 35.57 -19.54 3.40
N ARG A 249 36.26 -20.06 2.38
CA ARG A 249 35.81 -21.20 1.55
C ARG A 249 35.58 -22.49 2.37
N GLU A 250 36.36 -22.70 3.42
CA GLU A 250 36.28 -23.89 4.28
C GLU A 250 35.25 -23.76 5.42
N GLY A 251 34.52 -22.64 5.52
CA GLY A 251 33.57 -22.39 6.60
C GLY A 251 34.22 -22.23 7.99
N VAL A 252 35.54 -22.04 8.02
CA VAL A 252 36.30 -21.77 9.26
C VAL A 252 36.08 -20.31 9.69
N TYR A 253 36.01 -19.39 8.73
CA TYR A 253 35.66 -17.98 8.96
C TYR A 253 34.34 -17.83 9.73
N ASP A 254 33.26 -18.43 9.24
CA ASP A 254 31.93 -18.30 9.86
C ASP A 254 31.92 -18.87 11.28
N ARG A 255 32.65 -19.97 11.52
CA ARG A 255 32.77 -20.58 12.86
C ARG A 255 33.53 -19.68 13.84
N ILE A 256 34.64 -19.08 13.40
CA ILE A 256 35.38 -18.11 14.21
C ILE A 256 34.48 -16.90 14.50
N LEU A 257 33.77 -16.38 13.49
CA LEU A 257 32.88 -15.24 13.67
C LEU A 257 31.68 -15.59 14.58
N GLU A 258 31.05 -16.76 14.46
CA GLU A 258 29.97 -17.23 15.34
C GLU A 258 30.42 -17.38 16.81
N ASN A 259 31.65 -17.86 17.05
CA ASN A 259 32.20 -17.99 18.40
C ASN A 259 32.29 -16.63 19.12
N TRP A 260 32.73 -15.59 18.40
CA TRP A 260 32.96 -14.26 18.99
C TRP A 260 31.76 -13.31 18.89
N THR A 261 30.84 -13.51 17.93
CA THR A 261 29.59 -12.71 17.80
C THR A 261 28.49 -13.10 18.79
N GLN A 262 28.52 -14.31 19.38
CA GLN A 262 27.57 -14.72 20.43
C GLN A 262 27.62 -13.85 21.70
N LEU A 263 28.67 -13.02 21.88
CA LEU A 263 28.76 -12.02 22.95
C LEU A 263 27.85 -10.79 22.73
N TYR A 264 27.29 -10.60 21.52
CA TYR A 264 26.69 -9.32 21.08
C TYR A 264 25.20 -9.33 20.79
N GLN A 265 24.51 -10.45 20.97
CA GLN A 265 23.05 -10.50 20.83
C GLN A 265 22.41 -10.73 22.20
N PRO A 266 21.64 -9.77 22.77
CA PRO A 266 20.68 -10.12 23.81
C PRO A 266 19.74 -11.16 23.22
N ARG A 267 19.69 -12.36 23.82
CA ARG A 267 18.94 -13.52 23.29
C ARG A 267 17.52 -13.12 22.89
N THR A 268 17.30 -12.92 21.59
CA THR A 268 15.98 -12.60 21.08
C THR A 268 15.08 -13.82 21.24
N PHE A 269 13.78 -13.59 21.45
CA PHE A 269 12.81 -14.66 21.65
C PHE A 269 12.84 -15.70 20.51
N GLY A 270 13.14 -15.27 19.27
CA GLY A 270 13.34 -16.14 18.11
C GLY A 270 14.54 -17.10 18.21
N GLN A 271 15.67 -16.67 18.78
CA GLN A 271 16.86 -17.52 18.96
C GLN A 271 16.67 -18.54 20.10
N ALA A 272 15.96 -18.15 21.17
CA ALA A 272 15.54 -19.09 22.21
C ALA A 272 14.57 -20.17 21.66
N LEU A 273 13.67 -19.80 20.74
CA LEU A 273 12.83 -20.75 20.00
C LEU A 273 13.64 -21.75 19.16
N ARG A 274 14.74 -21.31 18.53
CA ARG A 274 15.54 -22.15 17.61
C ARG A 274 16.25 -23.30 18.33
N THR A 275 16.62 -23.12 19.60
CA THR A 275 17.34 -24.11 20.41
C THR A 275 16.45 -25.03 21.24
N TRP A 276 15.15 -24.71 21.42
CA TRP A 276 14.20 -25.53 22.17
C TRP A 276 13.13 -26.16 21.23
N PRO A 277 13.35 -27.35 20.67
CA PRO A 277 12.44 -27.97 19.70
C PRO A 277 11.03 -28.21 20.29
N TYR A 278 10.94 -28.57 21.57
CA TYR A 278 9.67 -28.74 22.28
C TYR A 278 8.85 -27.45 22.35
N LEU A 279 9.49 -26.28 22.46
CA LEU A 279 8.82 -24.99 22.49
C LEU A 279 8.21 -24.65 21.11
N ARG A 280 8.88 -25.04 20.01
CA ARG A 280 8.34 -24.88 18.65
C ARG A 280 7.10 -25.74 18.44
N VAL A 281 7.15 -27.02 18.85
CA VAL A 281 5.96 -27.91 18.78
C VAL A 281 4.82 -27.36 19.64
N ALA A 282 5.12 -26.88 20.85
CA ALA A 282 4.13 -26.23 21.70
C ALA A 282 3.53 -24.97 21.06
N LEU A 283 4.34 -24.10 20.45
CA LEU A 283 3.87 -22.86 19.81
C LEU A 283 3.10 -23.11 18.51
N PHE A 284 3.48 -24.09 17.68
CA PHE A 284 2.65 -24.51 16.53
C PHE A 284 1.33 -25.14 16.98
N GLY A 285 1.35 -25.96 18.04
CA GLY A 285 0.13 -26.52 18.64
C GLY A 285 -0.79 -25.45 19.22
N LEU A 286 -0.23 -24.50 19.98
CA LEU A 286 -0.97 -23.40 20.59
C LEU A 286 -1.49 -22.42 19.53
N GLY A 287 -0.69 -22.12 18.50
CA GLY A 287 -1.06 -21.27 17.37
C GLY A 287 -2.16 -21.90 16.52
N GLY A 288 -2.08 -23.20 16.22
CA GLY A 288 -3.14 -23.95 15.55
C GLY A 288 -4.43 -24.00 16.37
N LEU A 289 -4.33 -24.23 17.68
CA LEU A 289 -5.48 -24.19 18.59
C LEU A 289 -6.12 -22.79 18.64
N LEU A 290 -5.31 -21.73 18.72
CA LEU A 290 -5.78 -20.36 18.79
C LEU A 290 -6.40 -19.90 17.46
N LEU A 291 -5.81 -20.29 16.32
CA LEU A 291 -6.38 -20.08 14.99
C LEU A 291 -7.72 -20.80 14.83
N PHE A 292 -7.82 -22.07 15.24
CA PHE A 292 -9.07 -22.82 15.23
C PHE A 292 -10.14 -22.18 16.14
N THR A 293 -9.72 -21.65 17.29
CA THR A 293 -10.61 -20.95 18.24
C THR A 293 -11.09 -19.63 17.64
N VAL A 294 -10.21 -18.83 17.03
CA VAL A 294 -10.55 -17.58 16.34
C VAL A 294 -11.48 -17.85 15.16
N LEU A 295 -11.17 -18.83 14.29
CA LEU A 295 -12.04 -19.22 13.18
C LEU A 295 -13.41 -19.70 13.66
N SER A 296 -13.48 -20.49 14.74
CA SER A 296 -14.74 -20.93 15.35
C SER A 296 -15.53 -19.76 15.97
N LEU A 297 -14.85 -18.78 16.56
CA LEU A 297 -15.47 -17.57 17.10
C LEU A 297 -15.97 -16.64 15.99
N VAL A 298 -15.21 -16.49 14.89
CA VAL A 298 -15.59 -15.71 13.70
C VAL A 298 -16.78 -16.37 13.01
N TRP A 299 -16.75 -17.69 12.76
CA TRP A 299 -17.88 -18.46 12.23
C TRP A 299 -19.11 -18.37 13.13
N GLY A 300 -18.92 -18.52 14.45
CA GLY A 300 -19.99 -18.34 15.43
C GLY A 300 -20.52 -16.90 15.48
N ALA A 301 -19.71 -15.89 15.19
CA ALA A 301 -20.13 -14.49 15.16
C ALA A 301 -20.84 -14.11 13.85
N THR A 302 -20.35 -14.59 12.70
CA THR A 302 -21.00 -14.38 11.39
C THR A 302 -22.33 -15.12 11.34
N LEU A 303 -22.41 -16.38 11.77
CA LEU A 303 -23.66 -17.13 11.82
C LEU A 303 -24.68 -16.48 12.79
N ARG A 304 -24.24 -15.97 13.94
CA ARG A 304 -25.11 -15.21 14.86
C ARG A 304 -25.51 -13.83 14.30
N ARG A 305 -24.69 -13.18 13.47
CA ARG A 305 -25.04 -11.94 12.75
C ARG A 305 -26.08 -12.23 11.66
N GLU A 306 -25.88 -13.26 10.85
CA GLU A 306 -26.81 -13.71 9.79
C GLU A 306 -28.19 -14.04 10.36
N VAL A 307 -28.23 -14.88 11.40
CA VAL A 307 -29.49 -15.26 12.07
C VAL A 307 -30.16 -14.03 12.71
N ARG A 308 -29.42 -13.20 13.45
CA ARG A 308 -30.00 -11.97 14.05
C ARG A 308 -30.49 -11.01 12.97
N ALA A 309 -29.76 -10.80 11.88
CA ALA A 309 -30.16 -9.91 10.80
C ALA A 309 -31.46 -10.38 10.14
N ARG A 310 -31.60 -11.68 9.85
CA ARG A 310 -32.85 -12.23 9.27
C ARG A 310 -34.01 -12.21 10.27
N THR A 311 -33.80 -12.58 11.54
CA THR A 311 -34.84 -12.51 12.57
C THR A 311 -35.28 -11.07 12.84
N GLN A 312 -34.34 -10.13 12.86
CA GLN A 312 -34.61 -8.71 13.08
C GLN A 312 -35.26 -8.06 11.85
N ALA A 313 -34.88 -8.44 10.63
CA ALA A 313 -35.54 -7.97 9.40
C ALA A 313 -36.99 -8.47 9.31
N LEU A 314 -37.26 -9.73 9.65
CA LEU A 314 -38.63 -10.27 9.69
C LEU A 314 -39.46 -9.54 10.76
N LYS A 315 -38.91 -9.37 11.96
CA LYS A 315 -39.60 -8.69 13.06
C LYS A 315 -39.82 -7.19 12.79
N GLN A 316 -38.84 -6.50 12.22
CA GLN A 316 -38.99 -5.11 11.78
C GLN A 316 -39.99 -4.96 10.64
N SER A 317 -40.10 -5.94 9.73
CA SER A 317 -41.13 -5.93 8.69
C SER A 317 -42.54 -6.04 9.29
N GLU A 318 -42.74 -6.98 10.22
CA GLU A 318 -44.04 -7.17 10.88
C GLU A 318 -44.41 -5.99 11.81
N GLU A 319 -43.47 -5.52 12.64
CA GLU A 319 -43.65 -4.35 13.49
C GLU A 319 -43.90 -3.08 12.65
N LYS A 320 -43.25 -2.92 11.49
CA LYS A 320 -43.49 -1.81 10.55
C LYS A 320 -44.87 -1.85 9.93
N TYR A 321 -45.34 -3.00 9.42
CA TYR A 321 -46.70 -3.08 8.85
C TYR A 321 -47.78 -2.89 9.91
N ARG A 322 -47.60 -3.47 11.10
CA ARG A 322 -48.51 -3.28 12.24
C ARG A 322 -48.57 -1.81 12.67
N LEU A 323 -47.40 -1.16 12.81
CA LEU A 323 -47.33 0.26 13.15
C LEU A 323 -48.00 1.13 12.08
N LEU A 324 -47.76 0.87 10.79
CA LEU A 324 -48.38 1.64 9.70
C LEU A 324 -49.92 1.57 9.71
N VAL A 325 -50.52 0.45 10.11
CA VAL A 325 -51.98 0.31 10.22
C VAL A 325 -52.51 0.92 11.52
N GLU A 326 -51.82 0.76 12.65
CA GLU A 326 -52.24 1.32 13.95
C GLU A 326 -52.03 2.84 14.05
N THR A 327 -51.05 3.41 13.34
CA THR A 327 -50.83 4.87 13.26
C THR A 327 -51.51 5.51 12.05
N ALA A 328 -52.27 4.75 11.25
CA ALA A 328 -53.04 5.32 10.16
C ALA A 328 -54.14 6.25 10.71
N SER A 329 -54.20 7.48 10.22
CA SER A 329 -55.22 8.47 10.61
C SER A 329 -56.64 8.09 10.15
N GLU A 330 -56.77 7.16 9.23
CA GLU A 330 -58.02 6.61 8.73
C GLU A 330 -58.38 5.33 9.50
N ALA A 331 -59.66 5.16 9.80
CA ALA A 331 -60.18 3.95 10.40
C ALA A 331 -60.14 2.79 9.38
N VAL A 332 -59.24 1.84 9.62
CA VAL A 332 -59.07 0.62 8.82
C VAL A 332 -59.82 -0.51 9.51
N LEU A 333 -60.84 -1.05 8.85
CA LEU A 333 -61.65 -2.15 9.36
C LEU A 333 -61.85 -3.25 8.32
N VAL A 334 -61.88 -4.50 8.76
CA VAL A 334 -62.20 -5.67 7.91
C VAL A 334 -63.51 -6.27 8.40
N SER A 335 -64.42 -6.61 7.49
CA SER A 335 -65.73 -7.17 7.83
C SER A 335 -66.14 -8.34 6.92
N THR A 336 -66.90 -9.27 7.47
CA THR A 336 -67.51 -10.40 6.73
C THR A 336 -68.69 -9.94 5.87
N ARG A 337 -69.14 -10.80 4.95
CA ARG A 337 -70.40 -10.62 4.19
C ARG A 337 -71.60 -10.30 5.06
N ASP A 338 -71.67 -10.94 6.23
CA ASP A 338 -72.78 -10.79 7.16
C ASP A 338 -72.67 -9.51 8.00
N GLY A 339 -71.64 -8.68 7.83
CA GLY A 339 -71.42 -7.44 8.56
C GLY A 339 -70.73 -7.58 9.92
N ARG A 340 -70.21 -8.76 10.29
CA ARG A 340 -69.36 -8.92 11.51
C ARG A 340 -67.99 -8.30 11.27
N ILE A 341 -67.47 -7.53 12.22
CA ILE A 341 -66.15 -6.88 12.14
C ILE A 341 -65.07 -7.86 12.61
N LEU A 342 -64.09 -8.15 11.75
CA LEU A 342 -62.97 -9.08 11.99
C LEU A 342 -61.68 -8.39 12.45
N PHE A 343 -61.51 -7.13 12.05
CA PHE A 343 -60.36 -6.30 12.38
C PHE A 343 -60.79 -4.83 12.43
N ALA A 344 -60.17 -4.06 13.33
CA ALA A 344 -60.25 -2.61 13.40
C ALA A 344 -58.92 -2.07 13.96
N ASN A 345 -58.45 -0.92 13.47
CA ASN A 345 -57.27 -0.22 13.99
C ASN A 345 -57.64 0.89 15.01
N ALA A 346 -56.66 1.43 15.74
CA ALA A 346 -56.89 2.49 16.73
C ALA A 346 -57.73 3.70 16.24
N ALA A 347 -57.61 4.10 14.96
CA ALA A 347 -58.43 5.17 14.38
C ALA A 347 -59.92 4.80 14.28
N SER A 348 -60.27 3.52 14.16
CA SER A 348 -61.65 3.03 14.18
C SER A 348 -62.32 3.26 15.53
N GLU A 349 -61.57 3.11 16.64
CA GLU A 349 -62.02 3.44 17.98
C GLU A 349 -62.19 4.96 18.17
N LEU A 350 -61.27 5.77 17.66
CA LEU A 350 -61.37 7.24 17.69
C LEU A 350 -62.57 7.80 16.89
N ILE A 351 -62.85 7.23 15.71
CA ILE A 351 -63.92 7.70 14.81
C ILE A 351 -65.31 7.20 15.26
N SER A 352 -65.43 5.98 15.82
CA SER A 352 -66.71 5.41 16.26
C SER A 352 -67.01 5.58 17.76
N GLY A 353 -66.00 5.82 18.60
CA GLY A 353 -66.13 5.86 20.06
C GLY A 353 -66.36 4.50 20.74
N TYR A 354 -66.44 3.40 19.98
CA TYR A 354 -66.44 2.04 20.51
C TYR A 354 -65.01 1.56 20.69
N SER A 355 -64.71 0.85 21.79
CA SER A 355 -63.36 0.32 21.95
C SER A 355 -63.07 -0.74 20.89
N LEU A 356 -61.79 -0.97 20.55
CA LEU A 356 -61.42 -2.04 19.62
C LEU A 356 -62.00 -3.42 20.02
N ALA A 357 -62.05 -3.70 21.33
CA ALA A 357 -62.63 -4.94 21.85
C ALA A 357 -64.17 -4.99 21.72
N ASP A 358 -64.85 -3.85 21.78
CA ASP A 358 -66.30 -3.74 21.52
C ASP A 358 -66.58 -3.87 20.02
N LEU A 359 -65.80 -3.19 19.16
CA LEU A 359 -65.97 -3.21 17.70
C LEU A 359 -65.92 -4.63 17.12
N LEU A 360 -64.99 -5.47 17.59
CA LEU A 360 -64.87 -6.86 17.17
C LEU A 360 -66.05 -7.77 17.62
N GLN A 361 -66.89 -7.30 18.54
CA GLN A 361 -68.11 -7.98 18.97
C GLN A 361 -69.38 -7.40 18.31
N LEU A 362 -69.25 -6.25 17.65
CA LEU A 362 -70.34 -5.55 16.97
C LEU A 362 -70.43 -5.91 15.49
N ARG A 363 -71.57 -5.55 14.90
CA ARG A 363 -71.86 -5.67 13.48
C ARG A 363 -72.10 -4.29 12.86
N LEU A 364 -71.88 -4.15 11.56
CA LEU A 364 -72.03 -2.88 10.85
C LEU A 364 -73.44 -2.25 10.97
N ASP A 365 -74.49 -3.07 11.10
CA ASP A 365 -75.88 -2.65 11.40
C ASP A 365 -76.02 -1.90 12.74
N GLN A 366 -75.06 -2.04 13.65
CA GLN A 366 -75.09 -1.43 14.97
C GLN A 366 -74.24 -0.15 15.05
N VAL A 367 -73.46 0.15 14.00
CA VAL A 367 -72.50 1.28 13.95
C VAL A 367 -72.84 2.25 12.80
N VAL A 368 -73.51 1.80 11.75
CA VAL A 368 -74.04 2.66 10.67
C VAL A 368 -75.42 3.20 11.07
N HIS A 369 -75.74 4.45 10.72
CA HIS A 369 -77.06 5.02 10.94
C HIS A 369 -78.13 4.27 10.13
N LEU A 370 -79.31 4.05 10.72
CA LEU A 370 -80.36 3.18 10.16
C LEU A 370 -80.74 3.53 8.70
N GLU A 371 -80.81 4.82 8.36
CA GLU A 371 -81.10 5.29 7.00
C GLU A 371 -80.02 4.94 5.96
N ASP A 372 -78.75 4.83 6.39
CA ASP A 372 -77.61 4.59 5.50
C ASP A 372 -77.19 3.11 5.48
N TYR A 373 -77.79 2.27 6.34
CA TYR A 373 -77.43 0.86 6.45
C TYR A 373 -77.72 0.04 5.18
N GLU A 374 -78.86 0.25 4.52
CA GLU A 374 -79.19 -0.48 3.28
C GLU A 374 -78.23 -0.16 2.13
N MET A 375 -77.73 1.09 2.08
CA MET A 375 -76.67 1.49 1.16
C MET A 375 -75.37 0.74 1.46
N ILE A 376 -74.96 0.66 2.74
CA ILE A 376 -73.77 -0.08 3.16
C ILE A 376 -73.89 -1.59 2.90
N ARG A 377 -75.03 -2.21 3.23
CA ARG A 377 -75.30 -3.64 2.98
C ARG A 377 -75.23 -3.99 1.49
N THR A 378 -75.74 -3.09 0.64
CA THR A 378 -75.65 -3.21 -0.82
C THR A 378 -74.21 -3.05 -1.31
N ALA A 379 -73.46 -2.06 -0.80
CA ALA A 379 -72.06 -1.84 -1.14
C ALA A 379 -71.18 -3.04 -0.76
N VAL A 380 -71.30 -3.58 0.47
CA VAL A 380 -70.58 -4.78 0.94
C VAL A 380 -70.83 -5.98 0.01
N SER A 381 -72.09 -6.19 -0.39
CA SER A 381 -72.46 -7.28 -1.30
C SER A 381 -71.83 -7.13 -2.69
N GLN A 382 -71.71 -5.90 -3.21
CA GLN A 382 -71.04 -5.62 -4.49
C GLN A 382 -69.51 -5.74 -4.38
N VAL A 383 -68.91 -5.32 -3.26
CA VAL A 383 -67.46 -5.43 -3.06
C VAL A 383 -66.99 -6.88 -3.03
N LEU A 384 -67.78 -7.79 -2.46
CA LEU A 384 -67.50 -9.23 -2.47
C LEU A 384 -67.64 -9.88 -3.85
N LEU A 385 -68.30 -9.22 -4.81
CA LEU A 385 -68.27 -9.59 -6.23
C LEU A 385 -67.03 -9.01 -6.97
N ARG A 386 -66.03 -8.56 -6.20
CA ARG A 386 -64.74 -7.96 -6.61
C ARG A 386 -64.80 -6.54 -7.18
N GLU A 387 -65.87 -5.80 -6.92
CA GLU A 387 -65.91 -4.36 -7.21
C GLU A 387 -65.24 -3.54 -6.08
N LYS A 388 -64.73 -2.35 -6.40
CA LYS A 388 -64.40 -1.34 -5.37
C LYS A 388 -65.55 -0.36 -5.23
N LYS A 389 -65.78 0.17 -4.02
CA LYS A 389 -66.81 1.18 -3.77
C LYS A 389 -66.25 2.34 -2.95
N THR A 390 -66.75 3.53 -3.24
CA THR A 390 -66.50 4.74 -2.46
C THR A 390 -67.85 5.36 -2.12
N LEU A 391 -68.05 5.75 -0.86
CA LEU A 391 -69.27 6.37 -0.35
C LEU A 391 -68.89 7.67 0.37
N GLU A 392 -69.52 8.77 0.00
CA GLU A 392 -69.29 10.09 0.58
C GLU A 392 -70.32 10.39 1.68
N ALA A 393 -69.87 11.03 2.76
CA ALA A 393 -70.72 11.53 3.86
C ALA A 393 -71.76 10.54 4.42
N VAL A 394 -71.39 9.26 4.56
CA VAL A 394 -72.18 8.22 5.23
C VAL A 394 -72.32 8.55 6.71
N ARG A 395 -73.52 8.42 7.28
CA ARG A 395 -73.75 8.64 8.71
C ARG A 395 -73.44 7.38 9.50
N ILE A 396 -72.51 7.49 10.44
CA ILE A 396 -72.27 6.49 11.48
C ILE A 396 -72.81 6.98 12.82
N LEU A 397 -73.25 6.03 13.64
CA LEU A 397 -73.63 6.22 15.04
C LEU A 397 -72.41 5.94 15.91
N THR A 398 -72.00 6.92 16.72
CA THR A 398 -70.97 6.69 17.73
C THR A 398 -71.54 5.93 18.94
N ARG A 399 -70.66 5.38 19.79
CA ARG A 399 -71.05 4.75 21.07
C ARG A 399 -71.93 5.63 21.96
N GLU A 400 -71.77 6.95 21.86
CA GLU A 400 -72.51 7.95 22.63
C GLU A 400 -73.87 8.33 21.99
N GLY A 401 -74.21 7.74 20.83
CA GLY A 401 -75.44 8.02 20.08
C GLY A 401 -75.37 9.24 19.15
N ASN A 402 -74.18 9.85 18.99
CA ASN A 402 -73.99 11.00 18.10
C ASN A 402 -73.85 10.54 16.64
N ILE A 403 -74.34 11.35 15.70
CA ILE A 403 -74.12 11.12 14.26
C ILE A 403 -72.80 11.79 13.84
N ARG A 404 -71.90 11.01 13.23
CA ARG A 404 -70.75 11.53 12.47
C ARG A 404 -70.91 11.21 10.99
N PHE A 405 -70.47 12.12 10.14
CA PHE A 405 -70.40 11.91 8.69
C PHE A 405 -69.01 11.38 8.34
N VAL A 406 -68.94 10.25 7.66
CA VAL A 406 -67.69 9.62 7.23
C VAL A 406 -67.67 9.37 5.73
N HIS A 407 -66.49 9.49 5.13
CA HIS A 407 -66.20 9.01 3.79
C HIS A 407 -65.61 7.60 3.89
N ILE A 408 -66.08 6.67 3.06
CA ILE A 408 -65.74 5.24 3.13
C ILE A 408 -65.23 4.74 1.77
N GLN A 409 -64.07 4.08 1.75
CA GLN A 409 -63.56 3.34 0.59
C GLN A 409 -63.45 1.85 0.91
N ALA A 410 -64.03 0.99 0.09
CA ALA A 410 -64.13 -0.46 0.34
C ALA A 410 -63.60 -1.30 -0.83
N ALA A 411 -62.87 -2.37 -0.49
CA ALA A 411 -62.26 -3.31 -1.43
C ALA A 411 -62.29 -4.76 -0.89
N PRO A 412 -62.30 -5.80 -1.77
CA PRO A 412 -62.25 -7.19 -1.34
C PRO A 412 -60.87 -7.57 -0.80
N ILE A 413 -60.85 -8.43 0.22
CA ILE A 413 -59.63 -9.02 0.79
C ILE A 413 -59.86 -10.50 1.15
N ASP A 414 -58.83 -11.33 1.00
CA ASP A 414 -58.81 -12.66 1.60
C ASP A 414 -58.24 -12.54 3.02
N TRP A 415 -59.05 -12.87 4.03
CA TRP A 415 -58.68 -12.80 5.43
C TRP A 415 -58.70 -14.19 6.04
N GLN A 416 -57.52 -14.79 6.18
CA GLN A 416 -57.32 -16.14 6.74
C GLN A 416 -58.11 -17.25 6.00
N GLY A 417 -58.39 -17.09 4.70
CA GLY A 417 -59.18 -18.02 3.88
C GLY A 417 -60.66 -17.67 3.78
N GLU A 418 -61.13 -16.61 4.44
CA GLU A 418 -62.49 -16.07 4.30
C GLU A 418 -62.49 -14.84 3.38
N GLN A 419 -63.45 -14.77 2.44
CA GLN A 419 -63.64 -13.59 1.60
C GLN A 419 -64.30 -12.47 2.42
N ALA A 420 -63.56 -11.39 2.66
CA ALA A 420 -63.95 -10.26 3.49
C ALA A 420 -63.86 -8.93 2.73
N VAL A 421 -64.35 -7.87 3.37
CA VAL A 421 -64.30 -6.49 2.86
C VAL A 421 -63.39 -5.66 3.77
N LEU A 422 -62.32 -5.13 3.20
CA LEU A 422 -61.49 -4.08 3.80
C LEU A 422 -62.13 -2.72 3.51
N SER A 423 -62.37 -1.94 4.55
CA SER A 423 -62.90 -0.58 4.47
C SER A 423 -61.95 0.41 5.14
N LEU A 424 -61.68 1.52 4.46
CA LEU A 424 -61.01 2.72 4.97
C LEU A 424 -62.09 3.77 5.23
N VAL A 425 -62.08 4.38 6.42
CA VAL A 425 -63.14 5.29 6.88
C VAL A 425 -62.51 6.58 7.44
N THR A 426 -62.94 7.73 6.93
CA THR A 426 -62.43 9.06 7.30
C THR A 426 -63.57 9.93 7.83
N ASP A 427 -63.43 10.56 9.00
CA ASP A 427 -64.42 11.53 9.49
C ASP A 427 -64.37 12.84 8.68
N VAL A 428 -65.52 13.24 8.15
CA VAL A 428 -65.71 14.47 7.34
C VAL A 428 -66.73 15.44 7.99
N THR A 429 -67.16 15.17 9.22
CA THR A 429 -68.18 15.96 9.95
C THR A 429 -67.82 17.44 10.05
N GLU A 430 -66.57 17.75 10.44
CA GLU A 430 -66.11 19.14 10.59
C GLU A 430 -66.07 19.89 9.24
N ARG A 431 -65.64 19.21 8.16
CA ARG A 431 -65.58 19.78 6.81
C ARG A 431 -66.97 20.21 6.34
N VAL A 432 -67.96 19.32 6.45
CA VAL A 432 -69.34 19.59 6.03
C VAL A 432 -69.99 20.72 6.85
N GLN A 433 -69.63 20.90 8.12
CA GLN A 433 -70.25 21.92 8.99
C GLN A 433 -69.56 23.30 8.94
N VAL A 434 -68.25 23.38 8.66
CA VAL A 434 -67.48 24.63 8.65
C VAL A 434 -67.54 25.38 7.31
N GLU A 435 -67.86 24.68 6.22
CA GLU A 435 -67.81 25.22 4.86
C GLU A 435 -68.98 26.18 4.53
N GLU A 436 -70.11 26.06 5.24
CA GLU A 436 -71.40 26.49 4.68
C GLU A 436 -71.86 27.95 4.99
N ARG A 437 -71.47 28.58 6.11
CA ARG A 437 -72.39 29.57 6.74
C ARG A 437 -72.15 31.08 6.50
N LEU A 438 -71.16 31.78 7.04
CA LEU A 438 -70.22 31.50 8.10
C LEU A 438 -68.88 32.20 7.81
N ARG A 439 -67.88 31.42 7.36
CA ARG A 439 -66.52 31.88 7.00
C ARG A 439 -66.46 33.18 6.17
N ASP A 440 -67.39 33.43 5.26
CA ASP A 440 -67.28 34.56 4.31
C ASP A 440 -67.39 35.95 4.96
N SER A 441 -68.24 36.10 5.99
CA SER A 441 -68.38 37.38 6.70
C SER A 441 -67.20 37.64 7.64
N GLU A 442 -66.85 36.64 8.48
CA GLU A 442 -65.83 36.84 9.50
C GLU A 442 -64.40 36.88 8.94
N ARG A 443 -64.11 36.14 7.84
CA ARG A 443 -62.78 36.20 7.20
C ARG A 443 -62.41 37.61 6.78
N ARG A 444 -63.32 38.39 6.19
CA ARG A 444 -62.99 39.72 5.65
C ARG A 444 -62.63 40.71 6.75
N TYR A 445 -63.51 40.85 7.76
CA TYR A 445 -63.26 41.74 8.89
C TYR A 445 -62.03 41.32 9.71
N ARG A 446 -61.93 40.02 10.07
CA ARG A 446 -60.81 39.50 10.85
C ARG A 446 -59.48 39.60 10.08
N THR A 447 -59.47 39.37 8.76
CA THR A 447 -58.23 39.47 7.96
C THR A 447 -57.73 40.90 7.84
N ILE A 448 -58.59 41.88 7.54
CA ILE A 448 -58.17 43.29 7.42
C ILE A 448 -57.67 43.79 8.78
N PHE A 449 -58.42 43.53 9.86
CA PHE A 449 -58.03 43.98 11.20
C PHE A 449 -56.74 43.31 11.68
N GLN A 450 -56.59 41.99 11.51
CA GLN A 450 -55.43 41.23 12.03
C GLN A 450 -54.18 41.23 11.15
N LYS A 451 -54.29 41.33 9.82
CA LYS A 451 -53.15 41.22 8.89
C LYS A 451 -52.61 42.56 8.36
N THR A 452 -53.16 43.69 8.80
CA THR A 452 -52.59 45.01 8.49
C THR A 452 -51.21 45.15 9.17
N PRO A 453 -50.15 45.62 8.47
CA PRO A 453 -48.78 45.64 8.99
C PRO A 453 -48.52 46.68 10.09
N VAL A 454 -49.45 47.62 10.32
CA VAL A 454 -49.46 48.54 11.46
C VAL A 454 -50.34 48.01 12.60
N GLY A 455 -49.93 48.28 13.84
CA GLY A 455 -50.70 47.96 15.03
C GLY A 455 -51.88 48.91 15.18
N ILE A 456 -53.11 48.39 15.19
CA ILE A 456 -54.35 49.17 15.32
C ILE A 456 -54.99 48.87 16.67
N PHE A 457 -55.41 49.92 17.38
CA PHE A 457 -56.09 49.83 18.67
C PHE A 457 -57.21 50.86 18.79
N GLN A 458 -58.21 50.55 19.60
CA GLN A 458 -59.31 51.44 19.98
C GLN A 458 -59.34 51.57 21.49
N TYR A 459 -59.74 52.72 22.00
CA TYR A 459 -59.82 53.01 23.43
C TYR A 459 -61.02 53.91 23.75
N ASP A 460 -61.47 53.88 25.01
CA ASP A 460 -62.59 54.71 25.51
C ASP A 460 -62.14 56.08 26.05
N ARG A 461 -63.10 56.90 26.53
CA ARG A 461 -62.84 58.22 27.14
C ARG A 461 -61.91 58.16 28.36
N ASP A 462 -61.79 57.01 29.02
CA ASP A 462 -60.89 56.80 30.18
C ASP A 462 -59.50 56.29 29.74
N LEU A 463 -59.18 56.35 28.44
CA LEU A 463 -57.95 55.84 27.83
C LEU A 463 -57.74 54.32 27.99
N ARG A 464 -58.80 53.54 28.24
CA ARG A 464 -58.68 52.07 28.34
C ARG A 464 -58.83 51.44 26.97
N ILE A 465 -57.90 50.55 26.62
CA ILE A 465 -57.92 49.88 25.30
C ILE A 465 -59.14 48.93 25.23
N THR A 466 -60.08 49.21 24.34
CA THR A 466 -61.31 48.42 24.15
C THR A 466 -61.12 47.31 23.11
N ARG A 467 -60.33 47.55 22.06
CA ARG A 467 -59.96 46.56 21.02
C ARG A 467 -58.54 46.81 20.52
N LEU A 468 -57.90 45.76 20.00
CA LEU A 468 -56.59 45.85 19.33
C LEU A 468 -56.40 44.67 18.36
N ASN A 469 -55.56 44.86 17.34
CA ASN A 469 -55.11 43.79 16.47
C ASN A 469 -53.83 43.11 16.99
N GLN A 470 -53.52 41.92 16.47
CA GLN A 470 -52.35 41.15 16.89
C GLN A 470 -51.06 41.95 16.67
N ARG A 471 -50.96 42.69 15.57
CA ARG A 471 -49.79 43.52 15.27
C ARG A 471 -49.49 44.58 16.35
N PHE A 472 -50.51 45.18 16.95
CA PHE A 472 -50.35 46.10 18.09
C PHE A 472 -49.79 45.39 19.33
N ALA A 473 -50.29 44.18 19.61
CA ALA A 473 -49.79 43.35 20.70
C ALA A 473 -48.36 42.83 20.46
N ASP A 474 -48.01 42.50 19.21
CA ASP A 474 -46.68 42.08 18.80
C ASP A 474 -45.67 43.22 18.93
N ILE A 475 -46.03 44.43 18.48
CA ILE A 475 -45.21 45.65 18.64
C ILE A 475 -44.96 45.91 20.14
N LEU A 476 -45.99 45.84 20.97
CA LEU A 476 -45.85 45.99 22.43
C LEU A 476 -45.29 44.76 23.14
N GLN A 477 -44.97 43.69 22.41
CA GLN A 477 -44.52 42.37 22.89
C GLN A 477 -45.26 41.87 24.14
N ALA A 478 -46.59 42.05 24.15
CA ALA A 478 -47.42 41.73 25.29
C ALA A 478 -48.68 40.98 24.83
N PRO A 479 -49.11 39.92 25.54
CA PRO A 479 -50.28 39.16 25.12
C PRO A 479 -51.52 40.07 25.08
N PRO A 480 -52.33 40.04 24.00
CA PRO A 480 -53.50 40.91 23.82
C PRO A 480 -54.40 41.03 25.06
N LYS A 481 -54.56 39.93 25.81
CA LYS A 481 -55.37 39.85 27.04
C LYS A 481 -54.89 40.75 28.18
N ARG A 482 -53.60 41.14 28.23
CA ARG A 482 -53.07 42.11 29.22
C ARG A 482 -53.21 43.56 28.77
N LEU A 483 -53.31 43.78 27.46
CA LEU A 483 -53.45 45.12 26.87
C LEU A 483 -54.91 45.56 26.81
N ILE A 484 -55.84 44.64 26.51
CA ILE A 484 -57.29 44.93 26.55
C ILE A 484 -57.69 45.32 27.99
N ARG A 485 -58.45 46.42 28.12
CA ARG A 485 -58.86 47.14 29.34
C ARG A 485 -57.72 47.80 30.14
N MET A 486 -56.46 47.69 29.71
CA MET A 486 -55.35 48.44 30.28
C MET A 486 -55.60 49.94 30.11
N ASN A 487 -55.51 50.71 31.21
CA ASN A 487 -55.59 52.16 31.17
C ASN A 487 -54.28 52.72 30.63
N MET A 488 -54.30 53.38 29.48
CA MET A 488 -53.10 54.00 28.92
C MET A 488 -52.69 55.25 29.69
N GLY A 489 -53.59 55.94 30.40
CA GLY A 489 -53.25 57.09 31.25
C GLY A 489 -52.25 56.76 32.37
N GLU A 490 -52.09 55.49 32.73
CA GLU A 490 -51.23 54.99 33.81
C GLU A 490 -49.92 54.35 33.31
N LEU A 491 -49.58 54.48 32.02
CA LEU A 491 -48.35 53.90 31.46
C LEU A 491 -47.09 54.51 32.10
N LYS A 492 -46.07 53.68 32.38
CA LYS A 492 -44.78 54.15 32.91
C LYS A 492 -44.08 55.12 31.95
N ASP A 493 -44.15 54.83 30.66
CA ASP A 493 -43.67 55.72 29.60
C ASP A 493 -44.83 56.63 29.17
N GLN A 494 -44.84 57.86 29.71
CA GLN A 494 -45.89 58.85 29.50
C GLN A 494 -45.78 59.60 28.15
N ARG A 495 -44.73 59.35 27.34
CA ARG A 495 -44.42 60.13 26.12
C ARG A 495 -45.53 60.11 25.07
N VAL A 496 -46.31 59.01 25.01
CA VAL A 496 -47.43 58.83 24.06
C VAL A 496 -48.76 59.44 24.53
N ILE A 497 -48.90 59.82 25.81
CA ILE A 497 -50.20 60.21 26.41
C ILE A 497 -50.75 61.55 25.88
N PRO A 498 -49.95 62.60 25.62
CA PRO A 498 -50.46 63.83 25.03
C PRO A 498 -51.14 63.62 23.67
N ALA A 499 -50.62 62.68 22.86
CA ALA A 499 -51.24 62.31 21.59
C ALA A 499 -52.59 61.59 21.78
N LEU A 500 -52.68 60.65 22.74
CA LEU A 500 -53.94 59.96 23.04
C LEU A 500 -55.03 60.91 23.58
N ARG A 501 -54.66 61.89 24.40
CA ARG A 501 -55.62 62.89 24.93
C ARG A 501 -56.14 63.84 23.86
N ALA A 502 -55.30 64.23 22.90
CA ALA A 502 -55.71 65.07 21.78
C ALA A 502 -56.94 64.48 21.04
N ALA A 503 -56.93 63.17 20.79
CA ALA A 503 -58.06 62.49 20.13
C ALA A 503 -59.37 62.57 20.93
N LEU A 504 -59.32 62.57 22.27
CA LEU A 504 -60.51 62.75 23.11
C LEU A 504 -61.02 64.21 23.12
N GLU A 505 -60.14 65.18 22.86
CA GLU A 505 -60.48 66.59 22.60
C GLU A 505 -61.05 66.82 21.19
N GLY A 506 -61.26 65.75 20.40
CA GLY A 506 -61.82 65.83 19.04
C GLY A 506 -60.81 66.17 17.94
N ARG A 507 -59.51 66.13 18.21
CA ARG A 507 -58.44 66.54 17.30
C ARG A 507 -57.36 65.46 17.19
N GLU A 508 -56.69 65.32 16.04
CA GLU A 508 -55.71 64.25 15.91
C GLU A 508 -54.46 64.43 16.79
N GLY A 509 -53.90 63.32 17.25
CA GLY A 509 -52.66 63.26 18.02
C GLY A 509 -51.57 62.46 17.32
N PHE A 510 -50.31 62.85 17.53
CA PHE A 510 -49.13 62.28 16.89
C PHE A 510 -47.95 62.12 17.86
N TYR A 511 -47.16 61.07 17.69
CA TYR A 511 -45.91 60.82 18.41
C TYR A 511 -44.93 60.00 17.55
N GLU A 512 -43.65 60.35 17.57
CA GLU A 512 -42.56 59.57 16.96
C GLU A 512 -41.32 59.59 17.87
N GLY A 513 -40.71 58.42 18.08
CA GLY A 513 -39.48 58.30 18.86
C GLY A 513 -39.35 56.96 19.59
N GLU A 514 -38.36 56.87 20.48
CA GLU A 514 -38.18 55.70 21.34
C GLU A 514 -39.35 55.56 22.33
N TYR A 515 -39.94 54.38 22.38
CA TYR A 515 -40.95 54.02 23.36
C TYR A 515 -40.53 52.74 24.09
N GLN A 516 -40.65 52.74 25.42
CA GLN A 516 -40.43 51.54 26.20
C GLN A 516 -41.77 50.87 26.49
N THR A 517 -41.92 49.66 25.96
CA THR A 517 -43.12 48.84 26.15
C THR A 517 -43.35 48.54 27.64
N THR A 518 -44.51 48.91 28.17
CA THR A 518 -44.79 48.86 29.62
C THR A 518 -44.92 47.46 30.22
N GLN A 519 -45.12 46.45 29.39
CA GLN A 519 -45.42 45.07 29.80
C GLN A 519 -44.21 44.12 29.69
N SER A 520 -43.34 44.32 28.70
CA SER A 520 -42.14 43.51 28.45
C SER A 520 -40.83 44.27 28.69
N GLY A 521 -40.87 45.61 28.77
CA GLY A 521 -39.70 46.47 29.02
C GLY A 521 -38.83 46.69 27.79
N VAL A 522 -39.20 46.14 26.63
CA VAL A 522 -38.43 46.26 25.38
C VAL A 522 -38.55 47.68 24.83
N GLN A 523 -37.41 48.24 24.42
CA GLN A 523 -37.28 49.55 23.81
C GLN A 523 -37.36 49.39 22.28
N ILE A 524 -38.27 50.14 21.66
CA ILE A 524 -38.55 50.13 20.22
C ILE A 524 -38.70 51.56 19.73
N PHE A 525 -38.44 51.82 18.44
CA PHE A 525 -38.81 53.10 17.83
C PHE A 525 -40.22 53.00 17.25
N VAL A 526 -41.13 53.84 17.73
CA VAL A 526 -42.53 53.86 17.30
C VAL A 526 -42.88 55.16 16.59
N TRP A 527 -43.73 55.02 15.59
CA TRP A 527 -44.46 56.11 14.94
C TRP A 527 -45.96 55.88 15.22
N MET A 528 -46.64 56.81 15.86
CA MET A 528 -48.02 56.65 16.33
C MET A 528 -48.90 57.84 15.94
N ARG A 529 -50.10 57.57 15.40
CA ARG A 529 -51.14 58.57 15.14
C ARG A 529 -52.48 58.09 15.67
N THR A 530 -53.30 59.01 16.18
CA THR A 530 -54.61 58.68 16.75
C THR A 530 -55.65 59.76 16.47
N ALA A 531 -56.90 59.34 16.30
CA ALA A 531 -58.04 60.18 15.92
C ALA A 531 -59.27 59.87 16.80
N PRO A 532 -60.20 60.83 16.98
CA PRO A 532 -61.45 60.61 17.70
C PRO A 532 -62.28 59.46 17.10
N PHE A 533 -62.83 58.60 17.96
CA PHE A 533 -63.84 57.63 17.58
C PHE A 533 -65.22 58.17 17.99
N LEU A 534 -65.99 58.63 16.99
CA LEU A 534 -67.28 59.30 17.20
C LEU A 534 -68.43 58.28 17.31
N ASN A 535 -69.47 58.62 18.07
CA ASN A 535 -70.77 57.95 18.01
C ASN A 535 -71.65 58.55 16.90
N ASP A 536 -72.84 57.97 16.68
CA ASP A 536 -73.81 58.43 15.67
C ASP A 536 -74.34 59.86 15.90
N GLN A 537 -74.06 60.46 17.06
CA GLN A 537 -74.42 61.84 17.42
C GLN A 537 -73.25 62.83 17.24
N GLY A 538 -72.09 62.35 16.75
CA GLY A 538 -70.90 63.17 16.50
C GLY A 538 -70.03 63.44 17.72
N GLU A 539 -70.32 62.85 18.88
CA GLU A 539 -69.46 62.97 20.06
C GLU A 539 -68.34 61.93 20.05
N ALA A 540 -67.11 62.35 20.39
CA ALA A 540 -66.00 61.42 20.60
C ALA A 540 -66.27 60.54 21.83
N VAL A 541 -66.58 59.26 21.63
CA VAL A 541 -66.78 58.26 22.70
C VAL A 541 -65.50 57.49 23.04
N GLY A 542 -64.41 57.80 22.34
CA GLY A 542 -63.10 57.20 22.51
C GLY A 542 -62.13 57.68 21.43
N GLY A 543 -61.08 56.91 21.19
CA GLY A 543 -60.15 57.13 20.09
C GLY A 543 -59.79 55.83 19.36
N ILE A 544 -59.37 55.96 18.11
CA ILE A 544 -58.71 54.90 17.35
C ILE A 544 -57.27 55.33 17.06
N GLY A 545 -56.32 54.46 17.34
CA GLY A 545 -54.89 54.69 17.15
C GLY A 545 -54.29 53.66 16.20
N MET A 546 -53.28 54.10 15.46
CA MET A 546 -52.36 53.24 14.72
C MET A 546 -50.93 53.52 15.18
N VAL A 547 -50.14 52.46 15.30
CA VAL A 547 -48.71 52.51 15.65
C VAL A 547 -47.91 51.60 14.72
N GLU A 548 -46.74 52.06 14.30
CA GLU A 548 -45.78 51.32 13.49
C GLU A 548 -44.45 51.24 14.23
N ASP A 549 -43.83 50.05 14.23
CA ASP A 549 -42.45 49.86 14.70
C ASP A 549 -41.50 50.11 13.54
N ILE A 550 -40.77 51.23 13.60
CA ILE A 550 -39.85 51.68 12.56
C ILE A 550 -38.41 51.17 12.78
N SER A 551 -38.19 50.31 13.78
CA SER A 551 -36.84 49.79 14.12
C SER A 551 -36.16 49.06 12.95
N VAL A 552 -36.91 48.47 12.02
CA VAL A 552 -36.35 47.85 10.80
C VAL A 552 -35.80 48.89 9.84
N ARG A 553 -36.45 50.05 9.70
CA ARG A 553 -36.01 51.14 8.81
C ARG A 553 -34.68 51.72 9.30
N VAL A 554 -34.57 51.96 10.61
CA VAL A 554 -33.31 52.38 11.28
C VAL A 554 -32.23 51.31 11.12
N LYS A 555 -32.58 50.02 11.19
CA LYS A 555 -31.65 48.91 10.92
C LYS A 555 -31.19 48.81 9.46
N ILE A 556 -31.95 49.31 8.48
CA ILE A 556 -31.52 49.30 7.06
C ILE A 556 -30.45 50.37 6.82
N GLU A 557 -30.59 51.56 7.39
CA GLU A 557 -29.52 52.58 7.36
C GLU A 557 -28.25 52.08 8.08
N GLN A 558 -28.42 51.37 9.20
CA GLN A 558 -27.29 50.71 9.87
C GLN A 558 -26.70 49.56 9.04
N ALA A 559 -27.51 48.74 8.37
CA ALA A 559 -27.05 47.64 7.52
C ALA A 559 -26.31 48.12 6.25
N LEU A 560 -26.65 49.30 5.73
CA LEU A 560 -25.91 49.97 4.66
C LEU A 560 -24.49 50.31 5.13
N ARG A 561 -24.38 50.90 6.32
CA ARG A 561 -23.11 51.22 7.00
C ARG A 561 -22.29 49.96 7.29
N ASP A 562 -22.92 48.90 7.78
CA ASP A 562 -22.29 47.60 7.99
C ASP A 562 -21.85 46.94 6.66
N SER A 563 -22.50 47.26 5.53
CA SER A 563 -22.13 46.74 4.21
C SER A 563 -20.92 47.47 3.62
N GLU A 564 -20.83 48.79 3.80
CA GLU A 564 -19.63 49.57 3.49
C GLU A 564 -18.44 49.07 4.32
N GLU A 565 -18.64 48.83 5.61
CA GLU A 565 -17.59 48.29 6.48
C GLU A 565 -17.17 46.86 6.07
N LYS A 566 -18.11 46.00 5.66
CA LYS A 566 -17.81 44.66 5.11
C LYS A 566 -17.03 44.72 3.81
N PHE A 567 -17.41 45.59 2.86
CA PHE A 567 -16.69 45.73 1.60
C PHE A 567 -15.27 46.27 1.82
N SER A 568 -15.13 47.32 2.63
CA SER A 568 -13.84 47.90 3.01
C SER A 568 -12.92 46.88 3.70
N LYS A 569 -13.45 46.11 4.66
CA LYS A 569 -12.71 45.01 5.30
C LYS A 569 -12.32 43.93 4.30
N ALA A 570 -13.26 43.42 3.48
CA ALA A 570 -12.97 42.37 2.51
C ALA A 570 -11.90 42.76 1.48
N PHE A 571 -11.99 43.99 0.93
CA PHE A 571 -11.00 44.52 0.01
C PHE A 571 -9.61 44.54 0.65
N ARG A 572 -9.47 45.15 1.84
CA ARG A 572 -8.19 45.30 2.56
C ARG A 572 -7.60 43.97 3.06
N THR A 573 -8.41 43.12 3.68
CA THR A 573 -7.90 41.89 4.33
C THR A 573 -7.63 40.73 3.38
N THR A 574 -8.04 40.80 2.11
CA THR A 574 -7.77 39.73 1.13
C THR A 574 -6.25 39.52 0.94
N PRO A 575 -5.74 38.28 1.02
CA PRO A 575 -4.29 38.02 0.90
C PRO A 575 -3.78 38.27 -0.52
N ASP A 576 -4.59 37.97 -1.54
CA ASP A 576 -4.29 38.29 -2.94
C ASP A 576 -4.21 39.81 -3.16
N SER A 577 -3.34 40.21 -4.09
CA SER A 577 -3.19 41.61 -4.49
C SER A 577 -4.38 42.06 -5.31
N ILE A 578 -5.08 43.11 -4.86
CA ILE A 578 -6.16 43.75 -5.60
C ILE A 578 -5.75 45.20 -5.87
N SER A 579 -5.80 45.60 -7.14
CA SER A 579 -5.55 46.96 -7.59
C SER A 579 -6.62 47.45 -8.56
N ILE A 580 -6.90 48.74 -8.50
CA ILE A 580 -7.73 49.47 -9.44
C ILE A 580 -6.84 50.50 -10.12
N ASN A 581 -6.69 50.42 -11.43
CA ASN A 581 -5.88 51.35 -12.21
C ASN A 581 -6.68 51.94 -13.38
N ARG A 582 -6.43 53.21 -13.73
CA ARG A 582 -7.13 53.87 -14.85
C ARG A 582 -6.71 53.25 -16.18
N MET A 583 -7.67 53.07 -17.10
CA MET A 583 -7.42 52.36 -18.37
C MET A 583 -6.65 53.20 -19.42
N SER A 584 -6.62 54.52 -19.31
CA SER A 584 -5.97 55.41 -20.28
C SER A 584 -4.45 55.52 -20.10
N ASP A 585 -3.96 55.48 -18.87
CA ASP A 585 -2.55 55.73 -18.49
C ASP A 585 -1.95 54.63 -17.60
N GLY A 586 -2.76 53.65 -17.16
CA GLY A 586 -2.31 52.54 -16.31
C GLY A 586 -2.04 52.93 -14.86
N VAL A 587 -2.40 54.14 -14.43
CA VAL A 587 -2.10 54.67 -13.09
C VAL A 587 -2.95 54.01 -12.02
N PHE A 588 -2.33 53.54 -10.93
CA PHE A 588 -3.03 53.01 -9.76
C PHE A 588 -3.82 54.09 -9.05
N LEU A 589 -5.14 53.87 -8.96
CA LEU A 589 -6.12 54.70 -8.25
C LEU A 589 -6.39 54.18 -6.84
N GLU A 590 -6.41 52.85 -6.67
CA GLU A 590 -6.60 52.20 -5.37
C GLU A 590 -5.86 50.85 -5.34
N VAL A 591 -5.34 50.47 -4.17
CA VAL A 591 -4.69 49.17 -3.91
C VAL A 591 -5.05 48.67 -2.52
N ASN A 592 -5.12 47.36 -2.32
CA ASN A 592 -5.37 46.75 -1.01
C ASN A 592 -4.08 46.37 -0.25
N ASP A 593 -4.20 45.96 1.01
CA ASP A 593 -3.05 45.50 1.80
C ASP A 593 -2.39 44.22 1.20
N GLY A 594 -3.13 43.46 0.38
CA GLY A 594 -2.62 42.32 -0.38
C GLY A 594 -1.60 42.72 -1.45
N PHE A 595 -1.81 43.86 -2.10
CA PHE A 595 -0.86 44.45 -3.06
C PHE A 595 0.50 44.68 -2.41
N THR A 596 0.52 45.25 -1.20
CA THR A 596 1.76 45.47 -0.45
C THR A 596 2.41 44.17 -0.01
N ARG A 597 1.64 43.16 0.43
CA ARG A 597 2.17 41.82 0.78
C ARG A 597 2.82 41.11 -0.41
N VAL A 598 2.21 41.16 -1.59
CA VAL A 598 2.67 40.42 -2.78
C VAL A 598 3.79 41.17 -3.51
N THR A 599 3.66 42.49 -3.70
CA THR A 599 4.60 43.29 -4.51
C THR A 599 5.72 43.93 -3.68
N GLY A 600 5.52 44.11 -2.38
CA GLY A 600 6.41 44.82 -1.47
C GLY A 600 6.29 46.35 -1.51
N TYR A 601 5.44 46.93 -2.37
CA TYR A 601 5.25 48.38 -2.45
C TYR A 601 4.13 48.87 -1.52
N GLU A 602 4.41 49.93 -0.77
CA GLU A 602 3.41 50.60 0.07
C GLU A 602 2.42 51.38 -0.79
N PRO A 603 1.16 51.60 -0.36
CA PRO A 603 0.18 52.33 -1.16
C PRO A 603 0.65 53.75 -1.51
N GLN A 604 1.37 54.41 -0.62
CA GLN A 604 1.96 55.74 -0.82
C GLN A 604 3.03 55.79 -1.93
N GLU A 605 3.62 54.63 -2.26
CA GLU A 605 4.65 54.51 -3.29
C GLU A 605 4.07 54.07 -4.64
N ALA A 606 2.89 53.44 -4.64
CA ALA A 606 2.24 52.86 -5.82
C ALA A 606 1.12 53.74 -6.39
N LEU A 607 0.32 54.39 -5.54
CA LEU A 607 -0.76 55.28 -5.97
C LEU A 607 -0.21 56.47 -6.77
N GLY A 608 -0.87 56.81 -7.88
CA GLY A 608 -0.41 57.87 -8.78
C GLY A 608 0.73 57.47 -9.73
N LYS A 609 1.22 56.22 -9.67
CA LYS A 609 2.17 55.65 -10.63
C LYS A 609 1.50 54.59 -11.51
N SER A 610 2.05 54.34 -12.69
CA SER A 610 1.64 53.22 -13.53
C SER A 610 2.32 51.90 -13.13
N VAL A 611 1.80 50.78 -13.64
CA VAL A 611 2.43 49.45 -13.53
C VAL A 611 3.88 49.46 -14.05
N MET A 612 4.15 50.29 -15.05
CA MET A 612 5.46 50.44 -15.68
C MET A 612 6.44 51.27 -14.87
N ASP A 613 5.97 52.33 -14.19
CA ASP A 613 6.81 53.13 -13.29
C ASP A 613 7.28 52.32 -12.06
N LEU A 614 6.56 51.26 -11.70
CA LEU A 614 6.95 50.29 -10.67
C LEU A 614 7.79 49.12 -11.20
N GLY A 615 7.87 48.92 -12.52
CA GLY A 615 8.64 47.83 -13.13
C GLY A 615 8.17 46.42 -12.75
N LEU A 616 6.87 46.24 -12.50
CA LEU A 616 6.31 44.97 -11.99
C LEU A 616 6.36 43.84 -13.02
N TRP A 617 6.31 44.14 -14.32
CA TRP A 617 6.41 43.14 -15.39
C TRP A 617 7.86 42.78 -15.70
N VAL A 618 8.16 41.48 -15.81
CA VAL A 618 9.48 40.99 -16.27
C VAL A 618 9.56 40.94 -17.80
N SER A 619 8.45 40.60 -18.45
CA SER A 619 8.30 40.53 -19.91
C SER A 619 7.43 41.67 -20.41
N ALA A 620 7.99 42.48 -21.31
CA ALA A 620 7.26 43.53 -22.02
C ALA A 620 6.37 42.99 -23.16
N GLU A 621 6.45 41.70 -23.48
CA GLU A 621 5.49 41.03 -24.37
C GLU A 621 4.25 40.58 -23.60
N ASP A 622 4.41 40.05 -22.39
CA ASP A 622 3.30 39.59 -21.53
C ASP A 622 2.38 40.75 -21.17
N GLU A 623 2.95 41.91 -20.82
CA GLU A 623 2.23 43.16 -20.56
C GLU A 623 1.38 43.60 -21.77
N LYS A 624 1.98 43.60 -22.97
CA LYS A 624 1.29 43.98 -24.22
C LYS A 624 0.18 43.00 -24.54
N LEU A 625 0.40 41.70 -24.33
CA LEU A 625 -0.56 40.64 -24.57
C LEU A 625 -1.75 40.71 -23.60
N LEU A 626 -1.52 41.02 -22.32
CA LEU A 626 -2.60 41.26 -21.36
C LEU A 626 -3.38 42.53 -21.72
N THR A 627 -2.67 43.62 -22.06
CA THR A 627 -3.30 44.91 -22.38
C THR A 627 -4.12 44.86 -23.68
N SER A 628 -3.66 44.13 -24.71
CA SER A 628 -4.41 43.96 -25.95
C SER A 628 -5.67 43.13 -25.74
N ARG A 629 -5.55 41.95 -25.09
CA ARG A 629 -6.70 41.11 -24.74
C ARG A 629 -7.74 41.90 -23.94
N LEU A 630 -7.32 42.62 -22.90
CA LEU A 630 -8.22 43.43 -22.08
C LEU A 630 -8.97 44.51 -22.87
N ARG A 631 -8.36 45.08 -23.92
CA ARG A 631 -9.03 46.03 -24.83
C ARG A 631 -10.04 45.37 -25.79
N GLU A 632 -9.80 44.12 -26.16
CA GLU A 632 -10.63 43.36 -27.12
C GLU A 632 -11.82 42.66 -26.44
N SER A 633 -11.59 41.96 -25.32
CA SER A 633 -12.62 41.18 -24.60
C SER A 633 -13.23 41.90 -23.40
N GLY A 634 -12.58 42.95 -22.87
CA GLY A 634 -12.95 43.60 -21.61
C GLY A 634 -12.53 42.82 -20.35
N GLU A 635 -12.02 41.59 -20.50
CA GLU A 635 -11.52 40.78 -19.39
C GLU A 635 -10.43 39.78 -19.80
N VAL A 636 -9.52 39.52 -18.85
CA VAL A 636 -8.47 38.51 -18.92
C VAL A 636 -8.53 37.73 -17.61
N LEU A 637 -8.57 36.40 -17.68
CA LEU A 637 -8.60 35.53 -16.50
C LEU A 637 -7.38 34.62 -16.50
N ASP A 638 -6.86 34.34 -15.31
CA ASP A 638 -5.84 33.33 -15.01
C ASP A 638 -4.56 33.43 -15.86
N PHE A 639 -4.17 34.65 -16.25
CA PHE A 639 -2.99 34.90 -17.06
C PHE A 639 -1.72 34.79 -16.21
N GLU A 640 -0.97 33.71 -16.38
CA GLU A 640 0.29 33.47 -15.65
C GLU A 640 1.45 34.22 -16.30
N ALA A 641 2.21 34.96 -15.49
CA ALA A 641 3.39 35.68 -15.94
C ALA A 641 4.45 35.84 -14.83
N SER A 642 5.68 36.13 -15.25
CA SER A 642 6.75 36.48 -14.31
C SER A 642 6.67 37.96 -13.92
N MET A 643 6.59 38.22 -12.62
CA MET A 643 6.55 39.55 -12.03
C MET A 643 7.77 39.80 -11.14
N ARG A 644 8.14 41.08 -10.98
CA ARG A 644 9.25 41.54 -10.13
C ARG A 644 8.71 42.30 -8.93
N VAL A 645 9.19 41.97 -7.73
CA VAL A 645 8.82 42.67 -6.48
C VAL A 645 9.84 43.75 -6.13
N LYS A 646 9.51 44.63 -5.18
CA LYS A 646 10.34 45.78 -4.75
C LYS A 646 11.81 45.44 -4.39
N GLY A 647 12.08 44.21 -3.96
CA GLY A 647 13.44 43.69 -3.68
C GLY A 647 14.17 43.05 -4.86
N GLY A 648 13.64 43.13 -6.09
CA GLY A 648 14.23 42.54 -7.31
C GLY A 648 13.94 41.05 -7.52
N ALA A 649 13.45 40.33 -6.51
CA ALA A 649 13.07 38.92 -6.62
C ALA A 649 11.95 38.70 -7.66
N LEU A 650 12.03 37.57 -8.36
CA LEU A 650 11.04 37.16 -9.36
C LEU A 650 10.00 36.22 -8.72
N ARG A 651 8.73 36.42 -9.06
CA ARG A 651 7.59 35.58 -8.65
C ARG A 651 6.73 35.24 -9.86
N ILE A 652 5.99 34.13 -9.80
CA ILE A 652 4.99 33.76 -10.80
C ILE A 652 3.64 34.30 -10.30
N GLY A 653 3.13 35.32 -10.99
CA GLY A 653 1.84 35.92 -10.74
C GLY A 653 0.78 35.33 -11.66
N GLN A 654 -0.34 34.87 -11.10
CA GLN A 654 -1.57 34.61 -11.84
C GLN A 654 -2.43 35.87 -11.80
N VAL A 655 -2.67 36.47 -12.98
CA VAL A 655 -3.30 37.78 -13.15
C VAL A 655 -4.69 37.63 -13.77
N SER A 656 -5.70 38.15 -13.09
CA SER A 656 -7.07 38.27 -13.59
C SER A 656 -7.48 39.74 -13.56
N SER A 657 -7.72 40.32 -14.73
CA SER A 657 -8.05 41.74 -14.92
C SER A 657 -9.39 41.91 -15.66
N ARG A 658 -10.26 42.80 -15.19
CA ARG A 658 -11.52 43.14 -15.86
C ARG A 658 -11.71 44.66 -15.92
N THR A 659 -12.25 45.16 -17.03
CA THR A 659 -12.63 46.57 -17.15
C THR A 659 -13.88 46.87 -16.32
N VAL A 660 -13.83 47.95 -15.53
CA VAL A 660 -14.94 48.42 -14.68
C VAL A 660 -15.14 49.92 -14.89
N GLU A 661 -16.36 50.41 -14.63
CA GLU A 661 -16.68 51.84 -14.71
C GLU A 661 -16.89 52.39 -13.30
N LEU A 662 -16.08 53.37 -12.91
CA LEU A 662 -16.10 53.99 -11.58
C LEU A 662 -16.21 55.50 -11.76
N ASN A 663 -17.27 56.11 -11.22
CA ASN A 663 -17.55 57.56 -11.33
C ASN A 663 -17.57 58.08 -12.80
N GLY A 664 -17.91 57.23 -13.77
CA GLY A 664 -17.89 57.56 -15.21
C GLY A 664 -16.51 57.45 -15.89
N GLU A 665 -15.48 57.00 -15.16
CA GLU A 665 -14.14 56.72 -15.71
C GLU A 665 -13.93 55.21 -15.91
N ARG A 666 -13.35 54.82 -17.05
CA ARG A 666 -12.97 53.43 -17.33
C ARG A 666 -11.69 53.05 -16.59
N CYS A 667 -11.82 52.11 -15.68
CA CYS A 667 -10.74 51.54 -14.88
C CYS A 667 -10.57 50.06 -15.18
N VAL A 668 -9.49 49.48 -14.68
CA VAL A 668 -9.21 48.05 -14.66
C VAL A 668 -9.14 47.62 -13.21
N LEU A 669 -9.95 46.65 -12.83
CA LEU A 669 -9.79 45.91 -11.58
C LEU A 669 -8.89 44.71 -11.88
N THR A 670 -7.75 44.63 -11.21
CA THR A 670 -6.79 43.53 -11.34
C THR A 670 -6.67 42.79 -10.02
N ILE A 671 -6.81 41.46 -10.07
CA ILE A 671 -6.49 40.53 -8.99
C ILE A 671 -5.22 39.79 -9.41
N LEU A 672 -4.23 39.77 -8.53
CA LEU A 672 -2.93 39.14 -8.71
C LEU A 672 -2.69 38.18 -7.54
N ARG A 673 -2.58 36.89 -7.84
CA ARG A 673 -2.18 35.85 -6.89
C ARG A 673 -0.75 35.41 -7.15
N ASP A 674 0.05 35.31 -6.09
CA ASP A 674 1.36 34.66 -6.16
C ASP A 674 1.17 33.13 -6.13
N VAL A 675 1.56 32.45 -7.21
CA VAL A 675 1.48 31.00 -7.35
C VAL A 675 2.87 30.33 -7.35
N THR A 676 3.93 31.06 -6.98
CA THR A 676 5.33 30.59 -7.08
C THR A 676 5.57 29.29 -6.31
N GLU A 677 5.14 29.23 -5.04
CA GLU A 677 5.30 28.03 -4.20
C GLU A 677 4.41 26.88 -4.66
N GLN A 678 3.18 27.17 -5.08
CA GLN A 678 2.24 26.18 -5.63
C GLN A 678 2.81 25.52 -6.90
N LYS A 679 3.37 26.31 -7.82
CA LYS A 679 3.96 25.81 -9.08
C LYS A 679 5.22 24.97 -8.82
N ARG A 680 6.08 25.38 -7.88
CA ARG A 680 7.25 24.58 -7.46
C ARG A 680 6.84 23.26 -6.83
N THR A 681 5.86 23.28 -5.93
CA THR A 681 5.32 22.07 -5.29
C THR A 681 4.63 21.15 -6.31
N GLN A 682 3.88 21.71 -7.26
CA GLN A 682 3.24 20.95 -8.34
C GLN A 682 4.28 20.28 -9.26
N ALA A 683 5.34 20.99 -9.65
CA ALA A 683 6.43 20.42 -10.44
C ALA A 683 7.12 19.26 -9.70
N ARG A 684 7.43 19.45 -8.41
CA ARG A 684 8.06 18.40 -7.58
C ARG A 684 7.16 17.17 -7.40
N LEU A 685 5.87 17.37 -7.16
CA LEU A 685 4.89 16.28 -7.07
C LEU A 685 4.75 15.53 -8.41
N GLN A 686 4.80 16.24 -9.54
CA GLN A 686 4.72 15.63 -10.87
C GLN A 686 5.97 14.79 -11.18
N GLN A 687 7.16 15.26 -10.82
CA GLN A 687 8.42 14.52 -10.91
C GLN A 687 8.40 13.25 -10.02
N GLN A 688 7.99 13.38 -8.76
CA GLN A 688 7.83 12.23 -7.85
C GLN A 688 6.80 11.21 -8.36
N TYR A 689 5.68 11.68 -8.92
CA TYR A 689 4.68 10.80 -9.53
C TYR A 689 5.24 10.01 -10.73
N GLN A 690 6.07 10.65 -11.57
CA GLN A 690 6.73 9.98 -12.70
C GLN A 690 7.72 8.90 -12.27
N GLN A 691 8.52 9.16 -11.21
CA GLN A 691 9.42 8.18 -10.62
C GLN A 691 8.67 6.96 -10.05
N ILE A 692 7.59 7.19 -9.28
CA ILE A 692 6.75 6.12 -8.72
C ILE A 692 6.05 5.32 -9.83
N ALA A 693 5.61 5.99 -10.90
CA ALA A 693 5.01 5.31 -12.05
C ALA A 693 6.00 4.39 -12.77
N ALA A 694 7.27 4.78 -12.90
CA ALA A 694 8.32 3.94 -13.50
C ALA A 694 8.59 2.67 -12.70
N LEU A 695 8.81 2.82 -11.38
CA LEU A 695 9.04 1.68 -10.49
C LEU A 695 7.87 0.70 -10.52
N ARG A 696 6.62 1.21 -10.53
CA ARG A 696 5.42 0.38 -10.64
C ARG A 696 5.31 -0.35 -11.99
N ASP A 697 5.76 0.25 -13.09
CA ASP A 697 5.74 -0.39 -14.41
C ASP A 697 6.74 -1.55 -14.48
N VAL A 698 7.92 -1.38 -13.87
CA VAL A 698 8.90 -2.45 -13.64
C VAL A 698 8.31 -3.55 -12.74
N ASP A 699 7.72 -3.21 -11.60
CA ASP A 699 7.07 -4.18 -10.68
C ASP A 699 5.98 -5.01 -11.40
N LEU A 700 5.17 -4.37 -12.26
CA LEU A 700 4.15 -5.05 -13.05
C LEU A 700 4.77 -5.98 -14.10
N THR A 701 5.85 -5.56 -14.77
CA THR A 701 6.59 -6.39 -15.72
C THR A 701 7.22 -7.61 -15.03
N ILE A 702 7.82 -7.44 -13.84
CA ILE A 702 8.38 -8.52 -13.01
C ILE A 702 7.28 -9.52 -12.59
N THR A 703 6.12 -9.04 -12.15
CA THR A 703 5.04 -9.91 -11.64
C THR A 703 4.24 -10.62 -12.73
N ALA A 704 4.28 -10.15 -13.98
CA ALA A 704 3.46 -10.65 -15.08
C ALA A 704 3.92 -11.98 -15.74
N ARG A 705 4.81 -12.75 -15.11
CA ARG A 705 5.46 -13.97 -15.67
C ARG A 705 6.14 -13.70 -17.02
N ILE A 706 6.98 -12.67 -17.07
CA ILE A 706 7.64 -12.24 -18.31
C ILE A 706 9.09 -12.73 -18.38
N ASP A 707 9.55 -12.99 -19.60
CA ASP A 707 10.94 -13.17 -19.98
C ASP A 707 11.85 -12.12 -19.32
N LEU A 708 12.96 -12.57 -18.72
CA LEU A 708 13.95 -11.70 -18.10
C LEU A 708 14.43 -10.60 -19.07
N GLN A 709 14.56 -10.91 -20.36
CA GLN A 709 15.05 -9.97 -21.36
C GLN A 709 14.15 -8.72 -21.50
N GLU A 710 12.84 -8.88 -21.37
CA GLU A 710 11.88 -7.77 -21.44
C GLU A 710 11.91 -6.92 -20.17
N VAL A 711 12.06 -7.53 -18.99
CA VAL A 711 12.27 -6.78 -17.73
C VAL A 711 13.51 -5.89 -17.82
N LEU A 712 14.64 -6.43 -18.29
CA LEU A 712 15.87 -5.66 -18.46
C LEU A 712 15.70 -4.54 -19.49
N ARG A 713 14.95 -4.78 -20.58
CA ARG A 713 14.63 -3.76 -21.59
C ARG A 713 13.80 -2.61 -21.02
N THR A 714 12.80 -2.91 -20.20
CA THR A 714 11.95 -1.91 -19.51
C THR A 714 12.74 -1.09 -18.50
N VAL A 715 13.62 -1.73 -17.72
CA VAL A 715 14.53 -1.04 -16.78
C VAL A 715 15.41 -0.01 -17.53
N LEU A 716 16.05 -0.43 -18.62
CA LEU A 716 16.89 0.44 -19.46
C LEU A 716 16.10 1.56 -20.15
N GLU A 717 14.85 1.29 -20.54
CA GLU A 717 13.95 2.30 -21.10
C GLU A 717 13.62 3.40 -20.09
N HIS A 718 13.23 3.07 -18.85
CA HIS A 718 12.98 4.07 -17.83
C HIS A 718 14.23 4.85 -17.40
N ILE A 719 15.39 4.18 -17.29
CA ILE A 719 16.65 4.86 -16.98
C ILE A 719 17.00 5.88 -18.07
N THR A 720 16.96 5.50 -19.35
CA THR A 720 17.31 6.40 -20.47
C THR A 720 16.25 7.47 -20.78
N LEU A 721 15.00 7.29 -20.33
CA LEU A 721 13.94 8.30 -20.50
C LEU A 721 13.83 9.29 -19.33
N GLN A 722 14.14 8.87 -18.10
CA GLN A 722 13.94 9.67 -16.88
C GLN A 722 15.23 10.24 -16.28
N THR A 723 16.39 9.82 -16.78
CA THR A 723 17.68 10.41 -16.45
C THR A 723 18.32 10.98 -17.72
N HIS A 724 19.27 11.90 -17.57
CA HIS A 724 20.11 12.37 -18.69
C HIS A 724 21.17 11.33 -19.12
N ALA A 725 20.84 10.04 -19.06
CA ALA A 725 21.64 8.94 -19.58
C ALA A 725 21.38 8.77 -21.09
N GLU A 726 22.44 8.85 -21.88
CA GLU A 726 22.35 8.82 -23.34
C GLU A 726 22.62 7.41 -23.91
N ALA A 727 23.18 6.51 -23.09
CA ALA A 727 23.12 5.06 -23.25
C ALA A 727 23.19 4.35 -21.90
N ALA A 728 22.74 3.09 -21.83
CA ALA A 728 22.91 2.21 -20.68
C ALA A 728 22.79 0.73 -21.10
N ASP A 729 23.52 -0.15 -20.43
CA ASP A 729 23.42 -1.60 -20.61
C ASP A 729 23.54 -2.38 -19.29
N ILE A 730 23.12 -3.64 -19.32
CA ILE A 730 23.16 -4.56 -18.18
C ILE A 730 23.99 -5.78 -18.57
N LEU A 731 25.01 -6.04 -17.77
CA LEU A 731 25.79 -7.26 -17.79
C LEU A 731 25.30 -8.19 -16.69
N LEU A 732 25.17 -9.48 -16.99
CA LEU A 732 24.84 -10.51 -15.99
C LEU A 732 26.09 -11.29 -15.60
N MET A 733 26.18 -11.64 -14.31
CA MET A 733 27.22 -12.52 -13.79
C MET A 733 26.92 -13.96 -14.18
N ASN A 734 27.85 -14.61 -14.90
CA ASN A 734 27.83 -16.06 -15.07
C ASN A 734 28.44 -16.72 -13.82
N PRO A 735 27.66 -17.51 -13.04
CA PRO A 735 28.15 -18.10 -11.80
C PRO A 735 29.24 -19.17 -11.99
N GLU A 736 29.28 -19.83 -13.15
CA GLU A 736 30.25 -20.89 -13.46
C GLU A 736 31.60 -20.32 -13.91
N THR A 737 31.58 -19.31 -14.78
CA THR A 737 32.81 -18.70 -15.33
C THR A 737 33.31 -17.50 -14.55
N GLN A 738 32.51 -16.95 -13.61
CA GLN A 738 32.78 -15.72 -12.86
C GLN A 738 33.09 -14.51 -13.77
N GLN A 739 32.39 -14.45 -14.91
CA GLN A 739 32.48 -13.36 -15.88
C GLN A 739 31.15 -12.64 -16.03
N LEU A 740 31.22 -11.32 -16.13
CA LEU A 740 30.13 -10.46 -16.58
C LEU A 740 30.02 -10.56 -18.11
N THR A 741 28.80 -10.74 -18.60
CA THR A 741 28.49 -10.82 -20.04
C THR A 741 27.24 -10.01 -20.36
N TYR A 742 27.23 -9.35 -21.52
CA TYR A 742 26.11 -8.53 -22.00
C TYR A 742 24.77 -9.28 -22.01
N ALA A 743 23.71 -8.64 -21.50
CA ALA A 743 22.34 -9.18 -21.51
C ALA A 743 21.32 -8.26 -22.20
N ALA A 744 21.40 -6.95 -21.99
CA ALA A 744 20.52 -5.96 -22.65
C ALA A 744 21.20 -4.58 -22.68
N GLY A 745 20.89 -3.74 -23.67
CA GLY A 745 21.49 -2.42 -23.84
C GLY A 745 20.66 -1.49 -24.71
N ARG A 746 20.78 -0.17 -24.50
CA ARG A 746 20.01 0.89 -25.17
C ARG A 746 20.84 2.16 -25.33
N GLY A 747 20.67 2.87 -26.45
CA GLY A 747 21.28 4.20 -26.69
C GLY A 747 22.68 4.21 -27.30
N PHE A 748 23.28 3.05 -27.58
CA PHE A 748 24.55 2.90 -28.29
C PHE A 748 24.39 3.14 -29.81
N PHE A 749 25.43 3.67 -30.45
CA PHE A 749 25.51 3.86 -31.90
C PHE A 749 26.12 2.64 -32.62
N THR A 750 26.82 1.78 -31.90
CA THR A 750 27.50 0.58 -32.41
C THR A 750 27.05 -0.68 -31.66
N ASN A 751 27.31 -1.85 -32.25
CA ASN A 751 27.08 -3.16 -31.61
C ASN A 751 28.29 -3.66 -30.79
N SER A 752 29.27 -2.78 -30.49
CA SER A 752 30.50 -3.17 -29.79
C SER A 752 30.20 -3.70 -28.37
N VAL A 753 29.26 -3.06 -27.67
CA VAL A 753 28.79 -3.44 -26.32
C VAL A 753 28.28 -4.89 -26.23
N GLN A 754 27.73 -5.46 -27.31
CA GLN A 754 27.17 -6.83 -27.29
C GLN A 754 28.24 -7.92 -27.15
N HIS A 755 29.51 -7.59 -27.34
CA HIS A 755 30.63 -8.52 -27.35
C HIS A 755 31.50 -8.43 -26.10
N VAL A 756 31.20 -7.50 -25.17
CA VAL A 756 32.00 -7.28 -23.97
C VAL A 756 31.91 -8.47 -23.01
N ARG A 757 33.04 -8.75 -22.37
CA ARG A 757 33.18 -9.72 -21.29
C ARG A 757 34.20 -9.18 -20.30
N TYR A 758 33.89 -9.26 -19.01
CA TYR A 758 34.80 -8.83 -17.96
C TYR A 758 34.89 -9.91 -16.88
N ALA A 759 36.10 -10.27 -16.47
CA ALA A 759 36.31 -10.95 -15.19
C ALA A 759 36.05 -10.01 -14.00
N LEU A 760 35.89 -10.56 -12.80
CA LEU A 760 35.89 -9.76 -11.57
C LEU A 760 37.22 -8.99 -11.44
N GLY A 761 37.11 -7.68 -11.21
CA GLY A 761 38.24 -6.73 -11.18
C GLY A 761 38.74 -6.25 -12.55
N GLU A 762 38.19 -6.74 -13.67
CA GLU A 762 38.56 -6.32 -15.02
C GLU A 762 37.63 -5.21 -15.56
N GLY A 763 38.21 -4.12 -16.04
CA GLY A 763 37.41 -2.95 -16.45
C GLY A 763 36.64 -2.33 -15.28
N TYR A 764 35.85 -1.28 -15.56
CA TYR A 764 35.08 -0.66 -14.47
C TYR A 764 33.85 -1.46 -14.05
N ALA A 765 33.22 -2.20 -14.98
CA ALA A 765 32.16 -3.14 -14.62
C ALA A 765 32.67 -4.25 -13.68
N GLY A 766 33.79 -4.89 -14.02
CA GLY A 766 34.41 -5.90 -13.16
C GLY A 766 34.87 -5.35 -11.81
N LEU A 767 35.36 -4.11 -11.75
CA LEU A 767 35.69 -3.42 -10.49
C LEU A 767 34.44 -3.09 -9.65
N ALA A 768 33.36 -2.60 -10.26
CA ALA A 768 32.10 -2.33 -9.56
C ALA A 768 31.50 -3.61 -8.96
N ALA A 769 31.54 -4.72 -9.72
CA ALA A 769 31.18 -6.04 -9.24
C ALA A 769 32.08 -6.54 -8.10
N GLN A 770 33.40 -6.50 -8.28
CA GLN A 770 34.36 -6.99 -7.27
C GLN A 770 34.26 -6.23 -5.95
N ASN A 771 34.12 -4.90 -6.02
CA ASN A 771 34.08 -4.03 -4.85
C ASN A 771 32.67 -3.86 -4.26
N GLN A 772 31.63 -4.31 -4.96
CA GLN A 772 30.22 -4.12 -4.59
C GLN A 772 29.83 -2.64 -4.35
N HIS A 773 30.48 -1.73 -5.08
CA HIS A 773 30.25 -0.29 -4.99
C HIS A 773 30.10 0.35 -6.36
N THR A 774 29.29 1.41 -6.44
CA THR A 774 29.12 2.21 -7.65
C THR A 774 30.44 2.88 -8.05
N VAL A 775 30.89 2.67 -9.29
CA VAL A 775 32.05 3.35 -9.86
C VAL A 775 31.58 4.53 -10.71
N VAL A 776 32.14 5.72 -10.48
CA VAL A 776 31.76 6.95 -11.20
C VAL A 776 32.98 7.58 -11.85
N ILE A 777 32.91 7.82 -13.15
CA ILE A 777 33.99 8.40 -13.97
C ILE A 777 33.47 9.65 -14.67
N SER A 778 33.84 10.82 -14.15
CA SER A 778 33.39 12.12 -14.66
C SER A 778 34.11 12.57 -15.96
N ARG A 779 35.17 11.87 -16.39
CA ARG A 779 35.89 12.16 -17.65
C ARG A 779 36.45 10.88 -18.27
N LEU A 780 35.72 10.30 -19.20
CA LEU A 780 36.18 9.12 -19.96
C LEU A 780 37.47 9.38 -20.77
N SER A 781 37.74 10.63 -21.16
CA SER A 781 38.94 11.00 -21.92
C SER A 781 40.27 10.83 -21.17
N GLU A 782 40.24 10.64 -19.84
CA GLU A 782 41.42 10.47 -18.99
C GLU A 782 41.73 8.98 -18.71
N VAL A 783 40.92 8.05 -19.25
CA VAL A 783 41.03 6.61 -19.00
C VAL A 783 41.55 5.85 -20.24
N PRO A 784 42.43 4.83 -20.09
CA PRO A 784 42.81 3.97 -21.20
C PRO A 784 41.62 3.19 -21.78
N PRO A 785 41.40 3.18 -23.12
CA PRO A 785 40.28 2.47 -23.75
C PRO A 785 40.22 0.96 -23.46
N SER A 786 41.33 0.35 -23.05
CA SER A 786 41.40 -1.07 -22.66
C SER A 786 40.52 -1.43 -21.46
N PHE A 787 40.07 -0.46 -20.66
CA PHE A 787 39.19 -0.70 -19.51
C PHE A 787 37.71 -0.98 -19.90
N PHE A 788 37.35 -0.83 -21.17
CA PHE A 788 35.95 -0.95 -21.65
C PHE A 788 35.71 -2.15 -22.58
N GLY A 789 36.47 -3.24 -22.42
CA GLY A 789 36.09 -4.56 -22.95
C GLY A 789 35.93 -4.68 -24.47
N GLY A 790 36.37 -3.68 -25.24
CA GLY A 790 36.17 -3.60 -26.70
C GLY A 790 35.14 -2.57 -27.18
N ILE A 791 34.52 -1.78 -26.31
CA ILE A 791 33.62 -0.67 -26.70
C ILE A 791 34.42 0.44 -27.40
N ASP A 792 33.96 0.87 -28.58
CA ASP A 792 34.55 2.00 -29.31
C ASP A 792 34.03 3.34 -28.76
N LEU A 793 34.63 3.79 -27.66
CA LEU A 793 34.31 5.07 -27.01
C LEU A 793 34.39 6.28 -27.97
N ALA A 794 35.24 6.22 -29.01
CA ALA A 794 35.41 7.31 -29.96
C ALA A 794 34.25 7.36 -30.99
N ALA A 795 33.77 6.21 -31.45
CA ALA A 795 32.55 6.12 -32.25
C ALA A 795 31.30 6.49 -31.43
N GLU A 796 31.23 6.06 -30.17
CA GLU A 796 30.10 6.31 -29.28
C GLU A 796 30.03 7.74 -28.74
N ARG A 797 31.16 8.46 -28.65
CA ARG A 797 31.29 9.84 -28.15
C ARG A 797 30.91 10.04 -26.68
N PHE A 798 31.12 9.02 -25.84
CA PHE A 798 30.86 9.14 -24.40
C PHE A 798 31.92 10.00 -23.68
N THR A 799 31.45 10.80 -22.73
CA THR A 799 32.22 11.74 -21.89
C THR A 799 32.19 11.37 -20.41
N GLY A 800 31.07 10.80 -19.93
CA GLY A 800 30.88 10.35 -18.55
C GLY A 800 30.35 8.91 -18.46
N TYR A 801 30.66 8.23 -17.36
CA TYR A 801 30.32 6.83 -17.14
C TYR A 801 30.06 6.51 -15.67
N LEU A 802 29.09 5.63 -15.41
CA LEU A 802 28.79 5.07 -14.10
C LEU A 802 28.53 3.57 -14.22
N ALA A 803 28.99 2.78 -13.25
CA ALA A 803 28.70 1.36 -13.12
C ALA A 803 28.12 1.05 -11.75
N PHE A 804 26.92 0.48 -11.71
CA PHE A 804 26.17 0.12 -10.51
C PHE A 804 26.13 -1.40 -10.36
N PRO A 805 26.64 -1.99 -9.28
CA PRO A 805 26.53 -3.43 -9.05
C PRO A 805 25.08 -3.84 -8.76
N LEU A 806 24.61 -4.89 -9.41
CA LEU A 806 23.29 -5.48 -9.16
C LEU A 806 23.44 -6.49 -8.02
N LEU A 807 22.99 -6.13 -6.81
CA LEU A 807 23.21 -6.89 -5.58
C LEU A 807 21.91 -7.51 -5.02
N VAL A 808 21.98 -8.78 -4.61
CA VAL A 808 20.95 -9.46 -3.80
C VAL A 808 21.64 -10.21 -2.68
N GLU A 809 21.25 -9.94 -1.42
CA GLU A 809 21.84 -10.54 -0.20
C GLU A 809 23.39 -10.52 -0.16
N GLY A 810 24.02 -9.47 -0.71
CA GLY A 810 25.48 -9.35 -0.79
C GLY A 810 26.15 -10.18 -1.89
N GLN A 811 25.37 -10.82 -2.76
CA GLN A 811 25.86 -11.51 -3.98
C GLN A 811 25.65 -10.63 -5.21
N VAL A 812 26.63 -10.64 -6.11
CA VAL A 812 26.61 -9.88 -7.36
C VAL A 812 25.89 -10.69 -8.44
N GLN A 813 24.73 -10.19 -8.87
CA GLN A 813 23.93 -10.75 -9.97
C GLN A 813 24.39 -10.20 -11.34
N GLY A 814 25.06 -9.04 -11.35
CA GLY A 814 25.48 -8.36 -12.56
C GLY A 814 25.93 -6.92 -12.30
N VAL A 815 25.99 -6.12 -13.36
CA VAL A 815 26.28 -4.67 -13.32
C VAL A 815 25.37 -3.94 -14.32
N LEU A 816 24.83 -2.79 -13.92
CA LEU A 816 24.25 -1.81 -14.82
C LEU A 816 25.31 -0.75 -15.15
N GLU A 817 25.64 -0.55 -16.42
CA GLU A 817 26.50 0.52 -16.89
C GLU A 817 25.64 1.65 -17.51
N VAL A 818 26.01 2.91 -17.23
CA VAL A 818 25.29 4.12 -17.66
C VAL A 818 26.28 5.11 -18.25
N TYR A 819 25.97 5.65 -19.43
CA TYR A 819 26.90 6.49 -20.22
C TYR A 819 26.25 7.82 -20.60
N GLN A 820 27.07 8.86 -20.63
CA GLN A 820 26.70 10.22 -21.03
C GLN A 820 27.66 10.72 -22.12
N ARG A 821 27.17 11.56 -23.04
CA ARG A 821 27.93 12.25 -24.10
C ARG A 821 28.03 13.76 -23.86
N SER A 822 27.29 14.26 -22.87
CA SER A 822 27.29 15.63 -22.35
C SER A 822 27.98 15.72 -20.98
N THR A 823 28.13 16.92 -20.40
CA THR A 823 28.86 17.11 -19.13
C THR A 823 28.16 16.41 -17.97
N PRO A 824 28.88 15.63 -17.13
CA PRO A 824 28.26 14.82 -16.09
C PRO A 824 27.91 15.67 -14.87
N ASP A 825 26.75 16.31 -14.94
CA ASP A 825 26.06 16.98 -13.83
C ASP A 825 24.84 16.12 -13.45
N LEU A 826 25.12 14.86 -13.07
CA LEU A 826 24.10 13.93 -12.56
C LEU A 826 23.70 14.37 -11.15
N GLU A 827 22.62 15.15 -11.08
CA GLU A 827 21.99 15.55 -9.82
C GLU A 827 21.74 14.34 -8.91
N LEU A 828 21.88 14.52 -7.59
CA LEU A 828 21.67 13.47 -6.58
C LEU A 828 20.29 12.77 -6.69
N GLU A 829 19.27 13.48 -7.18
CA GLU A 829 17.93 12.92 -7.41
C GLU A 829 17.95 11.86 -8.54
N HIS A 830 18.83 11.96 -9.55
CA HIS A 830 18.96 10.95 -10.61
C HIS A 830 19.70 9.69 -10.15
N VAL A 831 20.76 9.83 -9.33
CA VAL A 831 21.52 8.68 -8.82
C VAL A 831 20.63 7.78 -7.95
N SER A 832 19.86 8.37 -7.03
CA SER A 832 18.94 7.61 -6.17
C SER A 832 17.81 6.91 -6.94
N PHE A 833 17.36 7.49 -8.07
CA PHE A 833 16.44 6.81 -8.98
C PHE A 833 17.10 5.59 -9.67
N ILE A 834 18.32 5.74 -10.19
CA ILE A 834 19.06 4.64 -10.82
C ILE A 834 19.31 3.52 -9.80
N GLU A 835 19.75 3.82 -8.58
CA GLU A 835 19.93 2.82 -7.51
C GLU A 835 18.63 2.07 -7.18
N SER A 836 17.48 2.77 -7.20
CA SER A 836 16.16 2.13 -7.01
C SER A 836 15.83 1.15 -8.14
N MET A 837 16.15 1.53 -9.39
CA MET A 837 15.98 0.67 -10.57
C MET A 837 16.95 -0.52 -10.60
N VAL A 838 18.19 -0.32 -10.16
CA VAL A 838 19.24 -1.36 -9.98
C VAL A 838 18.77 -2.41 -8.99
N ASN A 839 18.24 -2.00 -7.83
CA ASN A 839 17.72 -2.94 -6.84
C ASN A 839 16.56 -3.78 -7.39
N GLN A 840 15.62 -3.17 -8.13
CA GLN A 840 14.52 -3.91 -8.76
C GLN A 840 15.00 -4.88 -9.85
N ALA A 841 15.95 -4.46 -10.68
CA ALA A 841 16.56 -5.33 -11.69
C ALA A 841 17.30 -6.51 -11.05
N ALA A 842 18.06 -6.28 -9.97
CA ALA A 842 18.79 -7.32 -9.25
C ALA A 842 17.83 -8.39 -8.68
N ILE A 843 16.72 -7.96 -8.05
CA ILE A 843 15.65 -8.84 -7.55
C ILE A 843 15.00 -9.64 -8.71
N ALA A 844 14.75 -9.01 -9.86
CA ALA A 844 14.19 -9.69 -11.02
C ALA A 844 15.13 -10.78 -11.59
N ILE A 845 16.42 -10.47 -11.67
CA ILE A 845 17.46 -11.40 -12.13
C ILE A 845 17.57 -12.61 -11.21
N ASP A 846 17.61 -12.39 -9.89
CA ASP A 846 17.70 -13.49 -8.92
C ASP A 846 16.43 -14.35 -8.92
N ASN A 847 15.23 -13.75 -8.96
CA ASN A 847 13.98 -14.49 -9.11
C ASN A 847 13.96 -15.37 -10.38
N ALA A 848 14.43 -14.83 -11.52
CA ALA A 848 14.55 -15.61 -12.76
C ALA A 848 15.59 -16.74 -12.63
N ALA A 849 16.71 -16.51 -11.94
CA ALA A 849 17.72 -17.54 -11.66
C ALA A 849 17.19 -18.64 -10.72
N LEU A 850 16.46 -18.28 -9.68
CA LEU A 850 15.79 -19.20 -8.75
C LEU A 850 14.74 -20.05 -9.47
N PHE A 851 13.92 -19.46 -10.35
CA PHE A 851 12.94 -20.19 -11.16
C PHE A 851 13.59 -21.18 -12.13
N ARG A 852 14.72 -20.82 -12.76
CA ARG A 852 15.52 -21.75 -13.58
C ARG A 852 16.07 -22.90 -12.75
N LYS A 853 16.69 -22.62 -11.59
CA LYS A 853 17.21 -23.64 -10.65
C LYS A 853 16.10 -24.60 -10.18
N LEU A 854 14.92 -24.09 -9.86
CA LEU A 854 13.76 -24.90 -9.46
C LEU A 854 13.30 -25.83 -10.59
N THR A 855 13.24 -25.33 -11.82
CA THR A 855 12.85 -26.11 -13.01
C THR A 855 13.87 -27.22 -13.28
N GLN A 856 15.16 -26.92 -13.24
CA GLN A 856 16.24 -27.91 -13.36
C GLN A 856 16.18 -28.98 -12.25
N ALA A 857 15.85 -28.59 -11.01
CA ALA A 857 15.69 -29.54 -9.90
C ALA A 857 14.47 -30.48 -10.12
N TYR A 858 13.37 -29.98 -10.68
CA TYR A 858 12.24 -30.84 -11.06
C TYR A 858 12.61 -31.80 -12.20
N ASP A 859 13.27 -31.32 -13.26
CA ASP A 859 13.68 -32.16 -14.39
C ASP A 859 14.69 -33.24 -13.96
N ALA A 860 15.62 -32.91 -13.06
CA ALA A 860 16.53 -33.89 -12.45
C ALA A 860 15.81 -34.92 -11.55
N THR A 861 14.75 -34.49 -10.83
CA THR A 861 13.93 -35.41 -10.02
C THR A 861 13.14 -36.39 -10.90
N ILE A 862 12.60 -35.90 -12.02
CA ILE A 862 11.88 -36.71 -13.03
C ILE A 862 12.82 -37.76 -13.65
N ALA A 863 14.03 -37.36 -14.06
CA ALA A 863 15.04 -38.30 -14.54
C ALA A 863 15.42 -39.34 -13.46
N GLY A 864 15.48 -38.94 -12.19
CA GLY A 864 15.66 -39.84 -11.05
C GLY A 864 14.54 -40.89 -10.91
N TRP A 865 13.28 -40.52 -11.17
CA TRP A 865 12.15 -41.47 -11.18
C TRP A 865 12.21 -42.44 -12.35
N ALA A 866 12.58 -41.97 -13.55
CA ALA A 866 12.77 -42.83 -14.72
C ALA A 866 13.82 -43.92 -14.44
N ARG A 867 15.01 -43.53 -13.97
CA ARG A 867 16.08 -44.47 -13.59
C ARG A 867 15.67 -45.44 -12.47
N ALA A 868 14.87 -44.99 -11.51
CA ALA A 868 14.36 -45.84 -10.44
C ALA A 868 13.38 -46.92 -10.95
N LEU A 869 12.66 -46.65 -12.05
CA LEU A 869 11.82 -47.64 -12.73
C LEU A 869 12.66 -48.60 -13.59
N GLU A 870 13.64 -48.11 -14.36
CA GLU A 870 14.55 -48.96 -15.16
C GLU A 870 15.22 -50.04 -14.28
N LEU A 871 15.67 -49.65 -13.08
CA LEU A 871 16.22 -50.56 -12.06
C LEU A 871 15.24 -51.63 -11.55
N ARG A 872 13.93 -51.42 -11.69
CA ARG A 872 12.89 -52.40 -11.30
C ARG A 872 12.48 -53.32 -12.44
N ASP A 873 12.34 -52.80 -13.66
CA ASP A 873 11.75 -53.54 -14.81
C ASP A 873 12.79 -54.27 -15.69
N TYR A 874 14.08 -54.23 -15.34
CA TYR A 874 15.17 -54.85 -16.10
C TYR A 874 15.30 -54.37 -17.55
N GLU A 875 14.88 -53.14 -17.83
CA GLU A 875 15.16 -52.49 -19.11
C GLU A 875 16.65 -52.14 -19.25
N THR A 876 17.09 -51.86 -20.48
CA THR A 876 18.51 -51.53 -20.72
C THR A 876 18.82 -50.16 -20.13
N GLU A 877 19.88 -50.08 -19.32
CA GLU A 877 20.31 -48.84 -18.66
C GLU A 877 20.42 -47.68 -19.66
N GLY A 878 19.75 -46.56 -19.35
CA GLY A 878 19.74 -45.38 -20.21
C GLY A 878 18.85 -45.45 -21.45
N HIS A 879 17.98 -46.46 -21.57
CA HIS A 879 16.95 -46.54 -22.63
C HIS A 879 16.06 -45.28 -22.65
N SER A 880 15.52 -44.88 -21.50
CA SER A 880 14.63 -43.72 -21.40
C SER A 880 15.33 -42.42 -21.80
N GLU A 881 16.63 -42.28 -21.51
CA GLU A 881 17.41 -41.10 -21.88
C GLU A 881 17.67 -41.05 -23.40
N ARG A 882 18.12 -42.15 -24.03
CA ARG A 882 18.32 -42.22 -25.50
C ARG A 882 17.03 -41.98 -26.29
N VAL A 883 15.96 -42.67 -25.94
CA VAL A 883 14.65 -42.50 -26.61
C VAL A 883 14.16 -41.06 -26.46
N THR A 884 14.33 -40.46 -25.27
CA THR A 884 13.96 -39.06 -25.04
C THR A 884 14.73 -38.09 -25.95
N GLU A 885 16.02 -38.28 -26.18
CA GLU A 885 16.82 -37.41 -27.05
C GLU A 885 16.34 -37.46 -28.51
N TRP A 886 16.20 -38.67 -29.07
CA TRP A 886 15.67 -38.85 -30.43
C TRP A 886 14.23 -38.37 -30.60
N VAL A 887 13.36 -38.57 -29.59
CA VAL A 887 11.98 -38.07 -29.61
C VAL A 887 11.94 -36.53 -29.58
N VAL A 888 12.82 -35.89 -28.80
CA VAL A 888 12.92 -34.42 -28.75
C VAL A 888 13.42 -33.85 -30.08
N GLU A 889 14.48 -34.41 -30.68
CA GLU A 889 14.99 -33.94 -31.96
C GLU A 889 13.98 -34.13 -33.11
N LEU A 890 13.29 -35.27 -33.16
CA LEU A 890 12.25 -35.53 -34.16
C LEU A 890 11.04 -34.62 -33.96
N ALA A 891 10.60 -34.40 -32.71
CA ALA A 891 9.52 -33.45 -32.40
C ALA A 891 9.86 -32.02 -32.83
N GLN A 892 11.11 -31.58 -32.66
CA GLN A 892 11.56 -30.28 -33.11
C GLN A 892 11.52 -30.15 -34.63
N ARG A 893 11.98 -31.17 -35.37
CA ARG A 893 11.88 -31.25 -36.85
C ARG A 893 10.43 -31.20 -37.33
N MET A 894 9.52 -31.87 -36.61
CA MET A 894 8.08 -31.85 -36.88
C MET A 894 7.35 -30.60 -36.35
N GLY A 895 8.08 -29.56 -35.93
CA GLY A 895 7.54 -28.23 -35.63
C GLY A 895 7.20 -27.93 -34.17
N MET A 896 7.47 -28.86 -33.24
CA MET A 896 7.27 -28.62 -31.80
C MET A 896 8.40 -27.76 -31.21
N ASN A 897 8.06 -26.64 -30.58
CA ASN A 897 9.01 -25.67 -30.05
C ASN A 897 8.59 -25.17 -28.65
N GLY A 898 9.53 -24.57 -27.91
CA GLY A 898 9.27 -23.94 -26.61
C GLY A 898 8.82 -24.93 -25.52
N GLU A 899 7.86 -24.53 -24.68
CA GLU A 899 7.37 -25.35 -23.55
C GLU A 899 6.83 -26.71 -23.99
N ASN A 900 6.22 -26.81 -25.18
CA ASN A 900 5.74 -28.09 -25.72
C ASN A 900 6.87 -29.12 -25.83
N LEU A 901 8.09 -28.69 -26.19
CA LEU A 901 9.24 -29.59 -26.31
C LEU A 901 9.75 -30.05 -24.93
N ALA A 902 9.63 -29.20 -23.90
CA ALA A 902 9.91 -29.59 -22.51
C ALA A 902 8.88 -30.60 -21.98
N HIS A 903 7.61 -30.47 -22.35
CA HIS A 903 6.58 -31.45 -22.03
C HIS A 903 6.78 -32.78 -22.77
N VAL A 904 7.20 -32.77 -24.04
CA VAL A 904 7.63 -33.96 -24.78
C VAL A 904 8.79 -34.66 -24.07
N ARG A 905 9.84 -33.93 -23.69
CA ARG A 905 11.00 -34.47 -22.95
C ARG A 905 10.57 -35.14 -21.64
N ARG A 906 9.72 -34.49 -20.84
CA ARG A 906 9.20 -35.04 -19.57
C ARG A 906 8.30 -36.26 -19.80
N GLY A 907 7.47 -36.23 -20.83
CA GLY A 907 6.57 -37.31 -21.19
C GLY A 907 7.32 -38.56 -21.68
N ALA A 908 8.40 -38.38 -22.44
CA ALA A 908 9.28 -39.45 -22.89
C ALA A 908 10.03 -40.11 -21.71
N LEU A 909 10.60 -39.32 -20.79
CA LEU A 909 11.24 -39.86 -19.57
C LEU A 909 10.27 -40.61 -18.66
N LEU A 910 8.99 -40.21 -18.65
CA LEU A 910 7.96 -40.80 -17.78
C LEU A 910 7.00 -41.75 -18.50
N HIS A 911 7.29 -42.14 -19.76
CA HIS A 911 6.34 -42.90 -20.59
C HIS A 911 5.80 -44.13 -19.87
N ASP A 912 6.70 -44.85 -19.21
CA ASP A 912 6.43 -46.10 -18.52
C ASP A 912 6.19 -45.97 -17.01
N ILE A 913 6.12 -44.75 -16.45
CA ILE A 913 6.02 -44.55 -14.98
C ILE A 913 4.88 -45.32 -14.31
N GLY A 914 3.79 -45.59 -15.04
CA GLY A 914 2.66 -46.36 -14.57
C GLY A 914 2.92 -47.87 -14.40
N LYS A 915 4.04 -48.41 -14.94
CA LYS A 915 4.54 -49.76 -14.61
C LYS A 915 4.78 -49.89 -13.11
N MET A 916 5.00 -48.78 -12.39
CA MET A 916 5.04 -48.76 -10.92
C MET A 916 3.80 -49.39 -10.27
N GLY A 917 2.61 -49.22 -10.86
CA GLY A 917 1.36 -49.81 -10.39
C GLY A 917 1.10 -51.26 -10.84
N ILE A 918 1.99 -51.86 -11.63
CA ILE A 918 1.86 -53.26 -12.07
C ILE A 918 2.43 -54.20 -10.99
N PRO A 919 1.71 -55.29 -10.61
CA PRO A 919 2.21 -56.26 -9.64
C PRO A 919 3.47 -56.99 -10.13
N ASP A 920 4.43 -57.24 -9.24
CA ASP A 920 5.71 -57.90 -9.57
C ASP A 920 5.54 -59.28 -10.23
N GLN A 921 4.49 -60.03 -9.88
CA GLN A 921 4.18 -61.33 -10.49
C GLN A 921 3.83 -61.24 -11.99
N VAL A 922 3.41 -60.06 -12.46
CA VAL A 922 3.13 -59.74 -13.87
C VAL A 922 4.35 -59.07 -14.50
N LEU A 923 4.90 -58.04 -13.83
CA LEU A 923 6.02 -57.24 -14.35
C LEU A 923 7.30 -58.07 -14.51
N LEU A 924 7.70 -58.81 -13.47
CA LEU A 924 8.98 -59.52 -13.40
C LEU A 924 8.87 -61.00 -13.81
N LYS A 925 7.84 -61.36 -14.58
CA LYS A 925 7.55 -62.76 -14.93
C LYS A 925 8.63 -63.32 -15.86
N PRO A 926 9.29 -64.44 -15.52
CA PRO A 926 10.32 -65.06 -16.36
C PRO A 926 9.69 -65.92 -17.48
N GLY A 927 8.87 -65.31 -18.34
CA GLY A 927 8.16 -65.98 -19.42
C GLY A 927 6.99 -65.16 -19.98
N PRO A 928 6.29 -65.66 -21.02
CA PRO A 928 5.18 -64.92 -21.64
C PRO A 928 4.00 -64.71 -20.66
N LEU A 929 3.36 -63.55 -20.79
CA LEU A 929 2.11 -63.22 -20.08
C LEU A 929 0.92 -64.00 -20.67
N THR A 930 -0.01 -64.43 -19.81
CA THR A 930 -1.34 -64.92 -20.21
C THR A 930 -2.25 -63.77 -20.62
N ASP A 931 -3.41 -64.07 -21.19
CA ASP A 931 -4.39 -63.06 -21.59
C ASP A 931 -4.88 -62.23 -20.38
N GLU A 932 -5.07 -62.85 -19.22
CA GLU A 932 -5.45 -62.14 -17.98
C GLU A 932 -4.33 -61.24 -17.44
N GLU A 933 -3.08 -61.69 -17.51
CA GLU A 933 -1.92 -60.88 -17.11
C GLU A 933 -1.69 -59.72 -18.10
N TRP A 934 -1.97 -59.92 -19.38
CA TRP A 934 -1.96 -58.85 -20.40
C TRP A 934 -3.02 -57.77 -20.12
N VAL A 935 -4.21 -58.13 -19.62
CA VAL A 935 -5.22 -57.15 -19.18
C VAL A 935 -4.67 -56.27 -18.06
N ILE A 936 -3.88 -56.83 -17.14
CA ILE A 936 -3.23 -56.06 -16.07
C ILE A 936 -2.11 -55.19 -16.65
N MET A 937 -1.21 -55.75 -17.47
CA MET A 937 -0.08 -55.02 -18.06
C MET A 937 -0.54 -53.79 -18.86
N ARG A 938 -1.63 -53.88 -19.62
CA ARG A 938 -2.20 -52.76 -20.40
C ARG A 938 -2.81 -51.64 -19.55
N GLN A 939 -2.85 -51.76 -18.22
CA GLN A 939 -3.29 -50.68 -17.32
C GLN A 939 -2.18 -49.67 -17.02
N HIS A 940 -0.91 -49.94 -17.32
CA HIS A 940 0.17 -49.01 -16.97
C HIS A 940 0.01 -47.59 -17.58
N PRO A 941 -0.50 -47.37 -18.82
CA PRO A 941 -0.72 -46.01 -19.31
C PRO A 941 -1.82 -45.28 -18.50
N MET A 942 -2.81 -46.03 -18.00
CA MET A 942 -3.87 -45.50 -17.13
C MET A 942 -3.34 -45.21 -15.71
N HIS A 943 -2.41 -46.02 -15.19
CA HIS A 943 -1.70 -45.72 -13.95
C HIS A 943 -0.84 -44.45 -14.09
N ALA A 944 -0.11 -44.30 -15.21
CA ALA A 944 0.63 -43.09 -15.51
C ALA A 944 -0.29 -41.86 -15.57
N TYR A 945 -1.46 -41.99 -16.21
CA TYR A 945 -2.49 -40.95 -16.18
C TYR A 945 -2.90 -40.57 -14.76
N TYR A 946 -3.32 -41.53 -13.92
CA TYR A 946 -3.75 -41.23 -12.55
C TYR A 946 -2.62 -40.71 -11.65
N MET A 947 -1.37 -41.08 -11.89
CA MET A 947 -0.21 -40.58 -11.13
C MET A 947 0.17 -39.14 -11.50
N LEU A 948 0.00 -38.75 -12.77
CA LEU A 948 0.50 -37.47 -13.29
C LEU A 948 -0.60 -36.41 -13.49
N ALA A 949 -1.86 -36.79 -13.65
CA ALA A 949 -2.96 -35.85 -13.96
C ALA A 949 -3.24 -34.84 -12.84
N ASP A 950 -3.03 -35.19 -11.58
CA ASP A 950 -3.22 -34.28 -10.43
C ASP A 950 -2.01 -33.35 -10.19
N ILE A 951 -0.89 -33.56 -10.91
CA ILE A 951 0.31 -32.73 -10.83
C ILE A 951 0.27 -31.70 -11.97
N ASP A 952 -0.15 -30.46 -11.67
CA ASP A 952 -0.35 -29.41 -12.68
C ASP A 952 0.86 -29.17 -13.61
N PHE A 953 2.09 -29.33 -13.10
CA PHE A 953 3.35 -29.21 -13.88
C PHE A 953 3.58 -30.37 -14.87
N LEU A 954 3.06 -31.57 -14.58
CA LEU A 954 3.23 -32.77 -15.39
C LEU A 954 2.00 -33.12 -16.23
N ARG A 955 0.82 -32.56 -15.93
CA ARG A 955 -0.40 -32.75 -16.72
C ARG A 955 -0.21 -32.52 -18.23
N PRO A 956 0.53 -31.50 -18.72
CA PRO A 956 0.72 -31.32 -20.16
C PRO A 956 1.71 -32.32 -20.79
N ALA A 957 2.48 -33.06 -19.99
CA ALA A 957 3.38 -34.13 -20.46
C ALA A 957 2.67 -35.49 -20.62
N LEU A 958 1.37 -35.58 -20.29
CA LEU A 958 0.58 -36.83 -20.30
C LEU A 958 0.43 -37.48 -21.68
N ASP A 959 0.60 -36.74 -22.76
CA ASP A 959 0.37 -37.24 -24.12
C ASP A 959 1.14 -38.53 -24.41
N ILE A 960 2.41 -38.62 -24.00
CA ILE A 960 3.24 -39.80 -24.18
C ILE A 960 2.90 -40.92 -23.16
N PRO A 961 2.96 -40.72 -21.82
CA PRO A 961 2.67 -41.80 -20.87
C PRO A 961 1.27 -42.41 -21.00
N TYR A 962 0.28 -41.61 -21.46
CA TYR A 962 -1.09 -42.09 -21.66
C TYR A 962 -1.41 -42.49 -23.11
N GLY A 963 -0.46 -42.35 -24.05
CA GLY A 963 -0.72 -42.50 -25.49
C GLY A 963 0.31 -43.33 -26.28
N HIS A 964 1.47 -43.66 -25.73
CA HIS A 964 2.57 -44.34 -26.46
C HIS A 964 2.24 -45.76 -26.95
N HIS A 965 1.13 -46.35 -26.50
CA HIS A 965 0.63 -47.65 -26.96
C HIS A 965 -0.64 -47.58 -27.82
N GLU A 966 -1.09 -46.37 -28.17
CA GLU A 966 -2.08 -46.18 -29.23
C GLU A 966 -1.46 -46.55 -30.59
N ARG A 967 -2.29 -46.91 -31.58
CA ARG A 967 -1.82 -47.37 -32.90
C ARG A 967 -2.61 -46.68 -33.99
N TRP A 968 -1.95 -46.35 -35.10
CA TRP A 968 -2.55 -45.54 -36.16
C TRP A 968 -3.88 -46.11 -36.71
N ASP A 969 -4.04 -47.43 -36.77
CA ASP A 969 -5.25 -48.13 -37.19
C ASP A 969 -6.38 -48.17 -36.14
N GLY A 970 -6.13 -47.77 -34.90
CA GLY A 970 -7.06 -47.85 -33.76
C GLY A 970 -6.99 -49.15 -32.97
N SER A 971 -6.04 -50.06 -33.27
CA SER A 971 -5.87 -51.34 -32.53
C SER A 971 -5.07 -51.24 -31.23
N GLY A 972 -4.71 -50.01 -30.81
CA GLY A 972 -3.91 -49.71 -29.63
C GLY A 972 -4.69 -49.64 -28.32
N TYR A 973 -4.03 -49.16 -27.28
CA TYR A 973 -4.58 -48.97 -25.92
C TYR A 973 -3.89 -47.78 -25.23
N PRO A 974 -4.50 -47.15 -24.19
CA PRO A 974 -5.70 -47.55 -23.44
C PRO A 974 -7.04 -47.07 -24.03
N ARG A 975 -7.06 -46.13 -24.96
CA ARG A 975 -8.30 -45.50 -25.47
C ARG A 975 -8.74 -46.02 -26.84
N GLY A 976 -7.84 -46.60 -27.64
CA GLY A 976 -8.15 -47.07 -28.99
C GLY A 976 -8.29 -45.91 -29.99
N LEU A 977 -7.45 -44.88 -29.84
CA LEU A 977 -7.47 -43.68 -30.68
C LEU A 977 -6.94 -44.00 -32.08
N ARG A 978 -7.47 -43.33 -33.10
CA ARG A 978 -7.13 -43.62 -34.50
C ARG A 978 -6.56 -42.41 -35.24
N GLY A 979 -5.49 -42.62 -36.00
CA GLY A 979 -4.86 -41.59 -36.82
C GLY A 979 -4.43 -40.37 -35.99
N GLU A 980 -4.87 -39.19 -36.44
CA GLU A 980 -4.54 -37.90 -35.80
C GLU A 980 -5.20 -37.66 -34.43
N GLU A 981 -6.16 -38.50 -34.02
CA GLU A 981 -6.70 -38.46 -32.64
C GLU A 981 -5.62 -38.77 -31.60
N ILE A 982 -4.58 -39.52 -31.98
CA ILE A 982 -3.41 -39.77 -31.16
C ILE A 982 -2.57 -38.48 -31.12
N PRO A 983 -2.18 -37.98 -29.93
CA PRO A 983 -1.29 -36.81 -29.83
C PRO A 983 0.00 -37.01 -30.63
N LEU A 984 0.45 -35.98 -31.34
CA LEU A 984 1.64 -36.06 -32.19
C LEU A 984 2.89 -36.49 -31.40
N ALA A 985 3.04 -36.02 -30.16
CA ALA A 985 4.11 -36.44 -29.25
C ALA A 985 4.14 -37.97 -29.01
N ALA A 986 2.96 -38.59 -28.86
CA ALA A 986 2.85 -40.04 -28.67
C ALA A 986 3.12 -40.82 -29.96
N ARG A 987 2.71 -40.29 -31.12
CA ARG A 987 3.00 -40.89 -32.44
C ARG A 987 4.50 -40.88 -32.75
N ILE A 988 5.17 -39.77 -32.43
CA ILE A 988 6.63 -39.63 -32.49
C ILE A 988 7.30 -40.65 -31.56
N PHE A 989 6.90 -40.66 -30.29
CA PHE A 989 7.46 -41.57 -29.30
C PHE A 989 7.33 -43.05 -29.71
N ALA A 990 6.15 -43.50 -30.16
CA ALA A 990 5.90 -44.89 -30.50
C ALA A 990 6.77 -45.43 -31.66
N VAL A 991 7.23 -44.56 -32.57
CA VAL A 991 8.16 -44.96 -33.65
C VAL A 991 9.59 -45.10 -33.11
N VAL A 992 10.04 -44.14 -32.29
CA VAL A 992 11.40 -44.11 -31.75
C VAL A 992 11.62 -45.21 -30.70
N ASP A 993 10.64 -45.44 -29.82
CA ASP A 993 10.66 -46.51 -28.82
C ASP A 993 10.77 -47.89 -29.50
N VAL A 994 9.93 -48.17 -30.50
CA VAL A 994 10.01 -49.44 -31.24
C VAL A 994 11.36 -49.58 -31.97
N TRP A 995 11.96 -48.50 -32.43
CA TRP A 995 13.31 -48.54 -33.00
C TRP A 995 14.37 -48.93 -31.96
N ASP A 996 14.50 -48.23 -30.81
CA ASP A 996 15.47 -48.61 -29.77
C ASP A 996 15.15 -50.01 -29.21
N ALA A 997 13.88 -50.37 -29.03
CA ALA A 997 13.48 -51.70 -28.55
C ALA A 997 13.86 -52.86 -29.49
N LEU A 998 14.02 -52.61 -30.80
CA LEU A 998 14.48 -53.58 -31.79
C LEU A 998 16.01 -53.51 -32.04
N HIS A 999 16.62 -52.34 -31.81
CA HIS A 999 18.04 -52.06 -32.02
C HIS A 999 18.92 -52.32 -30.77
N SER A 1000 18.31 -52.31 -29.58
CA SER A 1000 18.96 -52.67 -28.30
C SER A 1000 18.91 -54.17 -28.03
N SER A 1001 19.93 -54.70 -27.35
CA SER A 1001 19.93 -56.09 -26.85
C SER A 1001 19.10 -56.18 -25.55
N ARG A 1002 18.10 -57.08 -25.52
CA ARG A 1002 17.21 -57.27 -24.35
C ARG A 1002 17.42 -58.67 -23.73
N PRO A 1003 17.10 -58.91 -22.44
CA PRO A 1003 17.36 -60.19 -21.77
C PRO A 1003 16.80 -61.44 -22.48
N TYR A 1004 15.66 -61.30 -23.15
CA TYR A 1004 15.01 -62.37 -23.94
C TYR A 1004 15.34 -62.33 -25.45
N ARG A 1005 16.13 -61.34 -25.89
CA ARG A 1005 16.58 -61.14 -27.28
C ARG A 1005 18.00 -60.55 -27.28
N PRO A 1006 19.04 -61.38 -27.12
CA PRO A 1006 20.43 -60.91 -27.01
C PRO A 1006 21.04 -60.45 -28.33
N GLN A 1007 20.43 -60.77 -29.48
CA GLN A 1007 20.82 -60.25 -30.80
C GLN A 1007 19.82 -59.16 -31.24
N PRO A 1008 20.28 -57.90 -31.39
CA PRO A 1008 19.52 -56.84 -32.04
C PRO A 1008 19.11 -57.17 -33.48
N TRP A 1009 18.25 -56.34 -34.07
CA TRP A 1009 18.01 -56.34 -35.50
C TRP A 1009 18.94 -55.34 -36.21
N GLU A 1010 19.42 -55.71 -37.39
CA GLU A 1010 20.18 -54.81 -38.26
C GLU A 1010 19.33 -53.56 -38.61
N PRO A 1011 19.91 -52.33 -38.65
CA PRO A 1011 19.17 -51.08 -38.90
C PRO A 1011 18.27 -51.13 -40.13
N GLU A 1012 18.73 -51.69 -41.25
CA GLU A 1012 17.96 -51.78 -42.50
C GLU A 1012 16.71 -52.67 -42.35
N ARG A 1013 16.78 -53.70 -41.50
CA ARG A 1013 15.64 -54.58 -41.18
C ARG A 1013 14.61 -53.84 -40.33
N ILE A 1014 15.06 -53.03 -39.38
CA ILE A 1014 14.15 -52.21 -38.55
C ILE A 1014 13.49 -51.15 -39.43
N ALA A 1015 14.25 -50.49 -40.31
CA ALA A 1015 13.73 -49.50 -41.26
C ALA A 1015 12.68 -50.12 -42.21
N ALA A 1016 12.94 -51.32 -42.74
CA ALA A 1016 11.97 -52.04 -43.56
C ALA A 1016 10.68 -52.38 -42.79
N TYR A 1017 10.80 -52.80 -41.52
CA TYR A 1017 9.65 -53.08 -40.66
C TYR A 1017 8.83 -51.82 -40.34
N LEU A 1018 9.45 -50.70 -39.99
CA LEU A 1018 8.75 -49.43 -39.78
C LEU A 1018 8.02 -48.96 -41.04
N HIS A 1019 8.61 -49.18 -42.22
CA HIS A 1019 7.98 -48.86 -43.50
C HIS A 1019 6.83 -49.82 -43.86
N GLU A 1020 6.93 -51.11 -43.55
CA GLU A 1020 5.83 -52.08 -43.75
C GLU A 1020 4.63 -51.78 -42.83
N GLU A 1021 4.90 -51.35 -41.61
CA GLU A 1021 3.89 -51.05 -40.58
C GLU A 1021 3.37 -49.60 -40.59
N SER A 1022 3.88 -48.79 -41.51
CA SER A 1022 3.47 -47.42 -41.79
C SER A 1022 2.00 -47.36 -42.22
N GLY A 1023 1.19 -46.54 -41.55
CA GLY A 1023 -0.24 -46.43 -41.80
C GLY A 1023 -1.08 -47.56 -41.20
N ARG A 1024 -0.46 -48.50 -40.45
CA ARG A 1024 -1.15 -49.51 -39.64
C ARG A 1024 -0.83 -49.34 -38.16
N LEU A 1025 0.42 -49.55 -37.76
CA LEU A 1025 0.85 -49.32 -36.38
C LEU A 1025 1.30 -47.86 -36.19
N PHE A 1026 2.05 -47.34 -37.15
CA PHE A 1026 2.75 -46.06 -37.05
C PHE A 1026 2.14 -44.98 -37.95
N ASP A 1027 2.31 -43.72 -37.57
CA ASP A 1027 1.99 -42.57 -38.40
C ASP A 1027 2.93 -42.53 -39.63
N PRO A 1028 2.39 -42.53 -40.87
CA PRO A 1028 3.21 -42.49 -42.07
C PRO A 1028 4.18 -41.31 -42.17
N GLN A 1029 3.77 -40.13 -41.70
CA GLN A 1029 4.59 -38.92 -41.76
C GLN A 1029 5.74 -39.01 -40.75
N VAL A 1030 5.48 -39.48 -39.53
CA VAL A 1030 6.52 -39.71 -38.51
C VAL A 1030 7.56 -40.71 -39.00
N VAL A 1031 7.12 -41.82 -39.62
CA VAL A 1031 8.05 -42.83 -40.17
C VAL A 1031 8.93 -42.25 -41.27
N ILE A 1032 8.38 -41.42 -42.17
CA ILE A 1032 9.17 -40.76 -43.23
C ILE A 1032 10.23 -39.83 -42.64
N GLU A 1033 9.84 -38.94 -41.72
CA GLU A 1033 10.76 -37.98 -41.09
C GLU A 1033 11.82 -38.68 -40.22
N PHE A 1034 11.47 -39.74 -39.48
CA PHE A 1034 12.42 -40.48 -38.66
C PHE A 1034 13.43 -41.27 -39.49
N LEU A 1035 13.00 -41.90 -40.59
CA LEU A 1035 13.92 -42.60 -41.51
C LEU A 1035 14.82 -41.62 -42.28
N ALA A 1036 14.37 -40.38 -42.52
CA ALA A 1036 15.23 -39.31 -43.04
C ALA A 1036 16.27 -38.89 -41.99
N TYR A 1037 15.84 -38.62 -40.76
CA TYR A 1037 16.70 -38.29 -39.61
C TYR A 1037 17.81 -39.33 -39.39
N LEU A 1038 17.49 -40.62 -39.35
CA LEU A 1038 18.47 -41.70 -39.15
C LEU A 1038 19.54 -41.77 -40.27
N ARG A 1039 19.19 -41.43 -41.52
CA ARG A 1039 20.16 -41.34 -42.62
C ARG A 1039 21.09 -40.13 -42.49
N GLU A 1040 20.62 -39.03 -41.92
CA GLU A 1040 21.44 -37.86 -41.63
C GLU A 1040 22.42 -38.11 -40.48
N GLN A 1041 22.00 -38.86 -39.45
CA GLN A 1041 22.86 -39.28 -38.34
C GLN A 1041 23.86 -40.39 -38.72
N GLY A 1042 23.69 -41.03 -39.88
CA GLY A 1042 24.55 -42.13 -40.35
C GLY A 1042 24.18 -43.52 -39.82
N GLU A 1043 23.08 -43.64 -39.06
CA GLU A 1043 22.51 -44.89 -38.54
C GLU A 1043 21.88 -45.76 -39.66
N LEU A 1044 21.60 -45.15 -40.80
CA LEU A 1044 21.19 -45.85 -42.02
C LEU A 1044 22.06 -45.41 -43.20
N PRO A 1045 22.45 -46.33 -44.11
CA PRO A 1045 23.17 -45.95 -45.32
C PRO A 1045 22.35 -44.98 -46.17
N SER A 1046 23.02 -43.97 -46.73
CA SER A 1046 22.42 -42.96 -47.59
C SER A 1046 21.92 -43.61 -48.88
N GLY A 1047 20.63 -43.96 -48.92
CA GLY A 1047 19.96 -44.45 -50.13
C GLY A 1047 19.96 -43.40 -51.23
N GLY A 1048 20.38 -43.78 -52.43
CA GLY A 1048 20.31 -42.96 -53.65
C GLY A 1048 19.00 -43.09 -54.41
#